data_AF-A0A8B7C3B2-F1
#
_entry.id   AF-A0A8B7C3B2-F1
#
_cell.length_a   1.000
_cell.length_b   1.000
_cell.length_c   1.000
_cell.angle_alpha   90.00
_cell.angle_beta   90.00
_cell.angle_gamma   90.00
#
_symmetry.space_group_name_H-M   'P 1'
#
loop_
_entity.id
_entity.type
_entity.pdbx_description
1 polymer ?
#
loop_
_entity_poly.entity_id
_entity_poly.type
_entity_poly.pdbx_seq_one_letter_code
_entity_poly.pdbx_strand_id
1 'polypeptide(L)'
;MMPGRVGSSSSSSSRGIVWFRRDLRVEDNPALATGVRLGEVVPVFIWAPEEEGLYYPGRVSRWWLSQSLLHLDSSLRSLGTSLITKRSFDTASTLLEIVHSTGATNLFFNHLYDPVSLVRDHRLKELLTARGITVRSFNADLLYEPWEVYDENGQPFTTFAPFWSKCLSMPYDPAAPLLPPKRITSGDVSMCPSDTLVFEDESEKGSNALLARAWSPGWRNADKSLTAFINGPLIEYSLNRKKADAATTSLLSPHLHFGELSVRKVFHLVRMKQLLWTNEGNKAGEESCNLFLRSIGLREYSRYLSFNHPCSHERPLLSHLRFFPWVIDEGYFKAWRQGRTGYPLVDAGMRELWATGWLHDRIRVVVSSFFVKVLQLPWRWGMKYFWDTLLDADLESDALGWQYISGSLPDGRELDRIDNPQFEGYKFDPNGEYVRRWLPELARLPTEWIHHPWDAPESVLRAAGIELGSNYPLPIVEIAAAKARLQEALAEMWQLEAASRAAIENGMEEGLGDSSELPLIDFPEEMQMEVHHEPFGITNNSPAGDRRHEDQMVPTMTSSIVRVEEEVSTDLGNTAGDSRQEVPSNINFDAEPQRGGIDDRGGLRSLRDNVVRHFSPARLQGPAQSTADSSSSWTERDGGLVPVWSPPAMSSRSEQFVADDTGIVSSSYLQRHPQSHQLINWRQLSQTMTRNWEVENAVQPNAIG
;
A
#
# COMPACT_ATOMS: atom_id res chain seq x y z
N MET A 1 74.14 -17.29 14.04
CA MET A 1 72.79 -16.83 14.48
C MET A 1 72.03 -16.36 13.25
N MET A 2 70.79 -16.82 13.06
CA MET A 2 69.86 -16.25 12.07
C MET A 2 68.80 -15.44 12.83
N PRO A 3 68.37 -14.27 12.34
CA PRO A 3 67.26 -13.54 12.96
C PRO A 3 65.95 -14.33 12.78
N GLY A 4 65.14 -14.38 13.84
CA GLY A 4 63.88 -15.11 13.84
C GLY A 4 62.86 -14.53 12.86
N ARG A 5 62.15 -15.41 12.14
CA ARG A 5 61.03 -15.05 11.27
C ARG A 5 59.88 -14.56 12.15
N VAL A 6 59.64 -13.25 12.19
CA VAL A 6 58.50 -12.67 12.92
C VAL A 6 57.21 -13.31 12.41
N GLY A 7 56.40 -13.85 13.33
CA GLY A 7 55.12 -14.45 12.98
C GLY A 7 54.20 -13.40 12.37
N SER A 8 53.57 -13.74 11.24
CA SER A 8 52.57 -12.88 10.63
C SER A 8 51.38 -12.74 11.57
N SER A 9 51.27 -11.61 12.25
CA SER A 9 50.03 -11.23 12.92
C SER A 9 48.92 -11.18 11.87
N SER A 10 47.90 -12.01 12.06
CA SER A 10 46.64 -11.86 11.33
C SER A 10 46.12 -10.46 11.60
N SER A 11 46.09 -9.60 10.58
CA SER A 11 45.46 -8.29 10.67
C SER A 11 44.02 -8.48 11.10
N SER A 12 43.69 -8.07 12.33
CA SER A 12 42.36 -8.26 12.92
C SER A 12 41.35 -7.43 12.13
N SER A 13 40.69 -8.08 11.16
CA SER A 13 39.59 -7.50 10.39
C SER A 13 38.53 -6.99 11.36
N SER A 14 38.18 -5.72 11.28
CA SER A 14 37.20 -5.16 12.20
C SER A 14 35.81 -5.63 11.78
N ARG A 15 35.24 -6.55 12.57
CA ARG A 15 33.98 -7.23 12.27
C ARG A 15 32.78 -6.37 12.67
N GLY A 16 31.86 -6.17 11.73
CA GLY A 16 30.63 -5.40 11.90
C GLY A 16 29.37 -6.21 11.65
N ILE A 17 28.36 -6.03 12.48
CA ILE A 17 26.99 -6.49 12.21
C ILE A 17 26.28 -5.44 11.37
N VAL A 18 25.52 -5.88 10.36
CA VAL A 18 24.58 -5.03 9.62
C VAL A 18 23.18 -5.56 9.90
N TRP A 19 22.41 -4.82 10.69
CA TRP A 19 21.05 -5.19 11.09
C TRP A 19 20.03 -4.57 10.13
N PHE A 20 19.31 -5.44 9.41
CA PHE A 20 18.25 -5.12 8.46
C PHE A 20 16.89 -5.12 9.14
N ARG A 21 16.00 -4.20 8.74
CA ARG A 21 14.59 -4.09 9.15
C ARG A 21 13.68 -3.85 7.93
N ARG A 22 13.41 -2.59 7.60
CA ARG A 22 12.65 -2.14 6.41
C ARG A 22 13.60 -1.52 5.36
N ASP A 23 14.70 -2.22 5.07
CA ASP A 23 15.77 -1.77 4.16
C ASP A 23 16.33 -2.93 3.31
N LEU A 24 15.45 -3.80 2.82
CA LEU A 24 15.74 -5.16 2.32
C LEU A 24 16.39 -5.21 0.93
N ARG A 25 17.48 -4.46 0.74
CA ARG A 25 18.24 -4.29 -0.49
C ARG A 25 19.76 -4.22 -0.25
N VAL A 26 20.53 -4.52 -1.30
CA VAL A 26 22.00 -4.43 -1.29
C VAL A 26 22.56 -3.22 -2.05
N GLU A 27 21.75 -2.57 -2.88
CA GLU A 27 22.06 -1.28 -3.53
C GLU A 27 21.59 -0.12 -2.65
N ASP A 28 22.35 0.98 -2.65
CA ASP A 28 22.09 2.20 -1.87
C ASP A 28 21.67 1.96 -0.41
N ASN A 29 22.31 0.97 0.24
CA ASN A 29 22.18 0.71 1.68
C ASN A 29 23.46 1.21 2.39
N PRO A 30 23.43 2.36 3.08
CA PRO A 30 24.62 2.97 3.68
C PRO A 30 25.17 2.19 4.89
N ALA A 31 24.33 1.51 5.66
CA ALA A 31 24.77 0.59 6.71
C ALA A 31 25.62 -0.56 6.12
N LEU A 32 25.09 -1.26 5.11
CA LEU A 32 25.81 -2.34 4.41
C LEU A 32 27.10 -1.82 3.77
N ALA A 33 27.03 -0.70 3.03
CA ALA A 33 28.21 -0.08 2.41
C ALA A 33 29.26 0.37 3.44
N THR A 34 28.86 0.72 4.67
CA THR A 34 29.81 1.05 5.75
C THR A 34 30.43 -0.20 6.38
N GLY A 35 29.64 -1.25 6.62
CA GLY A 35 30.16 -2.54 7.08
C GLY A 35 31.22 -3.11 6.14
N VAL A 36 30.94 -3.15 4.83
CA VAL A 36 31.89 -3.68 3.82
C VAL A 36 33.16 -2.83 3.70
N ARG A 37 33.10 -1.52 3.98
CA ARG A 37 34.29 -0.65 4.04
C ARG A 37 35.14 -0.89 5.29
N LEU A 38 34.57 -1.47 6.36
CA LEU A 38 35.27 -1.71 7.63
C LEU A 38 36.02 -3.04 7.64
N GLY A 39 35.43 -4.11 7.09
CA GLY A 39 36.02 -5.44 7.11
C GLY A 39 35.01 -6.56 6.90
N GLU A 40 34.98 -7.51 7.83
CA GLU A 40 34.03 -8.62 7.84
C GLU A 40 32.62 -8.18 8.23
N VAL A 41 31.61 -8.66 7.50
CA VAL A 41 30.20 -8.31 7.72
C VAL A 41 29.39 -9.54 8.07
N VAL A 42 28.57 -9.41 9.12
CA VAL A 42 27.51 -10.36 9.48
C VAL A 42 26.15 -9.67 9.25
N PRO A 43 25.42 -10.00 8.17
CA PRO A 43 24.06 -9.53 7.96
C PRO A 43 23.11 -10.22 8.95
N VAL A 44 22.24 -9.43 9.60
CA VAL A 44 21.30 -9.91 10.62
C VAL A 44 19.91 -9.36 10.35
N PHE A 45 18.89 -10.19 10.48
CA PHE A 45 17.49 -9.80 10.60
C PHE A 45 16.90 -10.37 11.90
N ILE A 46 16.18 -9.55 12.66
CA ILE A 46 15.57 -9.95 13.93
C ILE A 46 14.06 -9.76 13.82
N TRP A 47 13.32 -10.82 14.09
CA TRP A 47 11.86 -10.83 14.18
C TRP A 47 11.46 -10.82 15.65
N ALA A 48 11.04 -9.64 16.12
CA ALA A 48 10.53 -9.41 17.47
C ALA A 48 9.19 -8.65 17.41
N PRO A 49 8.14 -9.24 16.79
CA PRO A 49 6.90 -8.54 16.52
C PRO A 49 6.12 -8.18 17.80
N GLU A 50 6.43 -8.78 18.95
CA GLU A 50 5.91 -8.36 20.25
C GLU A 50 6.41 -6.96 20.66
N GLU A 51 7.58 -6.52 20.18
CA GLU A 51 8.04 -5.13 20.39
C GLU A 51 7.18 -4.10 19.64
N GLU A 52 6.47 -4.52 18.58
CA GLU A 52 5.59 -3.64 17.79
C GLU A 52 4.19 -3.48 18.41
N GLY A 53 3.86 -4.29 19.44
CA GLY A 53 2.62 -4.18 20.21
C GLY A 53 1.35 -4.24 19.34
N LEU A 54 0.51 -3.20 19.43
CA LEU A 54 -0.73 -3.06 18.64
C LEU A 54 -0.48 -3.06 17.11
N TYR A 55 0.75 -2.70 16.72
CA TYR A 55 1.24 -2.59 15.34
C TYR A 55 2.04 -3.82 14.89
N TYR A 56 1.78 -4.99 15.50
CA TYR A 56 2.14 -6.29 14.94
C TYR A 56 1.82 -6.32 13.42
N PRO A 57 2.76 -6.60 12.51
CA PRO A 57 2.53 -6.48 11.07
C PRO A 57 1.42 -7.39 10.52
N GLY A 58 0.60 -6.81 9.64
CA GLY A 58 -0.55 -7.47 9.02
C GLY A 58 -0.22 -8.74 8.23
N ARG A 59 -1.21 -9.62 8.06
CA ARG A 59 -1.10 -10.90 7.33
C ARG A 59 -0.39 -10.79 5.99
N VAL A 60 -0.84 -9.87 5.12
CA VAL A 60 -0.26 -9.78 3.77
C VAL A 60 1.13 -9.11 3.80
N SER A 61 1.36 -8.21 4.76
CA SER A 61 2.67 -7.60 5.03
C SER A 61 3.69 -8.65 5.49
N ARG A 62 3.29 -9.58 6.38
CA ARG A 62 4.10 -10.74 6.79
C ARG A 62 4.41 -11.68 5.63
N TRP A 63 3.43 -11.98 4.76
CA TRP A 63 3.67 -12.74 3.52
C TRP A 63 4.75 -12.06 2.66
N TRP A 64 4.61 -10.76 2.38
CA TRP A 64 5.59 -10.03 1.58
C TRP A 64 6.99 -10.06 2.20
N LEU A 65 7.09 -9.81 3.50
CA LEU A 65 8.33 -9.85 4.28
C LEU A 65 9.03 -11.22 4.15
N SER A 66 8.29 -12.33 4.26
CA SER A 66 8.85 -13.68 4.12
C SER A 66 9.55 -13.89 2.77
N GLN A 67 8.90 -13.49 1.67
CA GLN A 67 9.43 -13.63 0.31
C GLN A 67 10.60 -12.67 0.06
N SER A 68 10.52 -11.46 0.61
CA SER A 68 11.58 -10.45 0.50
C SER A 68 12.87 -10.90 1.20
N LEU A 69 12.76 -11.49 2.40
CA LEU A 69 13.91 -12.02 3.15
C LEU A 69 14.58 -13.20 2.44
N LEU A 70 13.81 -14.11 1.85
CA LEU A 70 14.35 -15.20 1.02
C LEU A 70 15.12 -14.66 -0.20
N HIS A 71 14.57 -13.63 -0.86
CA HIS A 71 15.23 -12.96 -1.97
C HIS A 71 16.49 -12.17 -1.53
N LEU A 72 16.48 -11.55 -0.35
CA LEU A 72 17.62 -10.84 0.24
C LEU A 72 18.75 -11.82 0.60
N ASP A 73 18.46 -12.93 1.27
CA ASP A 73 19.47 -13.94 1.59
C ASP A 73 20.09 -14.56 0.32
N SER A 74 19.28 -14.91 -0.68
CA SER A 74 19.77 -15.34 -2.00
C SER A 74 20.70 -14.30 -2.64
N SER A 75 20.37 -13.01 -2.50
CA SER A 75 21.20 -11.90 -2.99
C SER A 75 22.51 -11.78 -2.21
N LEU A 76 22.47 -11.84 -0.88
CA LEU A 76 23.66 -11.79 -0.02
C LEU A 76 24.59 -12.98 -0.28
N ARG A 77 24.05 -14.20 -0.47
CA ARG A 77 24.82 -15.39 -0.84
C ARG A 77 25.55 -15.21 -2.17
N SER A 78 24.92 -14.57 -3.14
CA SER A 78 25.60 -14.22 -4.41
C SER A 78 26.71 -13.17 -4.25
N LEU A 79 26.73 -12.41 -3.15
CA LEU A 79 27.82 -11.48 -2.80
C LEU A 79 28.89 -12.08 -1.86
N GLY A 80 28.64 -13.24 -1.24
CA GLY A 80 29.63 -13.97 -0.43
C GLY A 80 29.38 -14.01 1.09
N THR A 81 28.16 -13.74 1.56
CA THR A 81 27.75 -13.89 2.96
C THR A 81 26.30 -14.40 3.03
N SER A 82 25.77 -14.76 4.21
CA SER A 82 24.36 -15.17 4.37
C SER A 82 23.64 -14.30 5.39
N LEU A 83 22.32 -14.16 5.25
CA LEU A 83 21.50 -13.53 6.27
C LEU A 83 21.36 -14.45 7.49
N ILE A 84 21.63 -13.93 8.68
CA ILE A 84 21.26 -14.59 9.94
C ILE A 84 19.90 -14.05 10.37
N THR A 85 18.90 -14.91 10.35
CA THR A 85 17.57 -14.67 10.94
C THR A 85 17.56 -15.06 12.41
N LYS A 86 16.94 -14.24 13.26
CA LYS A 86 16.68 -14.55 14.67
C LYS A 86 15.25 -14.22 15.09
N ARG A 87 14.68 -15.06 15.95
CA ARG A 87 13.41 -14.82 16.65
C ARG A 87 13.70 -14.35 18.07
N SER A 88 13.08 -13.25 18.51
CA SER A 88 13.27 -12.72 19.87
C SER A 88 12.02 -12.05 20.42
N PHE A 89 11.96 -11.89 21.75
CA PHE A 89 11.02 -11.00 22.44
C PHE A 89 11.65 -9.65 22.82
N ASP A 90 12.98 -9.52 22.75
CA ASP A 90 13.73 -8.27 22.99
C ASP A 90 14.94 -8.20 22.04
N THR A 91 14.84 -7.31 21.05
CA THR A 91 15.84 -7.12 19.99
C THR A 91 17.21 -6.74 20.56
N ALA A 92 17.23 -5.92 21.62
CA ALA A 92 18.46 -5.43 22.24
C ALA A 92 19.29 -6.56 22.88
N SER A 93 18.64 -7.55 23.49
CA SER A 93 19.26 -8.72 24.11
C SER A 93 19.80 -9.68 23.05
N THR A 94 19.03 -9.95 21.99
CA THR A 94 19.51 -10.76 20.86
C THR A 94 20.67 -10.11 20.10
N LEU A 95 20.68 -8.78 19.92
CA LEU A 95 21.85 -8.10 19.36
C LEU A 95 23.08 -8.20 20.27
N LEU A 96 22.91 -8.14 21.59
CA LEU A 96 24.01 -8.40 22.52
C LEU A 96 24.53 -9.84 22.38
N GLU A 97 23.67 -10.85 22.31
CA GLU A 97 24.06 -12.24 22.10
C GLU A 97 24.87 -12.42 20.81
N ILE A 98 24.35 -11.92 19.67
CA ILE A 98 25.03 -11.99 18.38
C ILE A 98 26.37 -11.25 18.43
N VAL A 99 26.47 -10.10 19.11
CA VAL A 99 27.76 -9.41 19.29
C VAL A 99 28.77 -10.28 20.05
N HIS A 100 28.37 -10.97 21.12
CA HIS A 100 29.27 -11.82 21.89
C HIS A 100 29.68 -13.09 21.13
N SER A 101 28.76 -13.74 20.40
CA SER A 101 29.05 -14.96 19.64
C SER A 101 29.80 -14.70 18.33
N THR A 102 29.57 -13.56 17.67
CA THR A 102 30.36 -13.14 16.49
C THR A 102 31.67 -12.44 16.86
N GLY A 103 31.81 -11.92 18.07
CA GLY A 103 32.93 -11.03 18.44
C GLY A 103 32.97 -9.72 17.65
N ALA A 104 31.81 -9.24 17.16
CA ALA A 104 31.73 -7.98 16.42
C ALA A 104 31.99 -6.76 17.31
N THR A 105 32.64 -5.74 16.77
CA THR A 105 32.98 -4.49 17.50
C THR A 105 32.11 -3.30 17.07
N ASN A 106 31.38 -3.44 15.96
CA ASN A 106 30.57 -2.40 15.35
C ASN A 106 29.17 -2.94 15.03
N LEU A 107 28.15 -2.10 15.20
CA LEU A 107 26.80 -2.33 14.70
C LEU A 107 26.41 -1.21 13.73
N PHE A 108 25.91 -1.60 12.57
CA PHE A 108 25.36 -0.71 11.55
C PHE A 108 23.89 -1.03 11.29
N PHE A 109 23.04 -0.01 11.23
CA PHE A 109 21.64 -0.12 10.79
C PHE A 109 21.21 1.18 10.10
N ASN A 110 20.05 1.19 9.46
CA ASN A 110 19.49 2.39 8.84
C ASN A 110 18.29 2.90 9.67
N HIS A 111 18.07 4.22 9.71
CA HIS A 111 17.01 4.85 10.50
C HIS A 111 15.61 4.41 10.05
N LEU A 112 14.68 4.32 11.01
CA LEU A 112 13.23 4.31 10.79
C LEU A 112 12.60 5.43 11.62
N TYR A 113 11.40 5.86 11.24
CA TYR A 113 10.76 7.09 11.73
C TYR A 113 9.37 6.83 12.33
N ASP A 114 8.99 5.56 12.48
CA ASP A 114 7.85 5.15 13.30
C ASP A 114 8.17 5.29 14.80
N PRO A 115 7.19 5.65 15.65
CA PRO A 115 7.45 5.96 17.06
C PRO A 115 8.03 4.79 17.87
N VAL A 116 7.59 3.56 17.58
CA VAL A 116 8.10 2.34 18.22
C VAL A 116 9.60 2.17 17.95
N SER A 117 10.01 2.24 16.68
CA SER A 117 11.42 2.10 16.30
C SER A 117 12.29 3.25 16.79
N LEU A 118 11.77 4.48 16.90
CA LEU A 118 12.50 5.61 17.47
C LEU A 118 12.87 5.36 18.95
N VAL A 119 11.92 4.85 19.75
CA VAL A 119 12.17 4.47 21.16
C VAL A 119 13.11 3.28 21.27
N ARG A 120 12.89 2.24 20.46
CA ARG A 120 13.73 1.03 20.39
C ARG A 120 15.18 1.38 20.03
N ASP A 121 15.39 2.18 18.99
CA ASP A 121 16.73 2.56 18.52
C ASP A 121 17.50 3.40 19.53
N HIS A 122 16.81 4.28 20.28
CA HIS A 122 17.44 5.04 21.37
C HIS A 122 17.94 4.10 22.47
N ARG A 123 17.03 3.26 23.01
CA ARG A 123 17.32 2.27 24.08
C ARG A 123 18.48 1.33 23.68
N LEU A 124 18.43 0.82 22.44
CA LEU A 124 19.42 -0.07 21.84
C LEU A 124 20.79 0.63 21.71
N LYS A 125 20.82 1.87 21.21
CA LYS A 125 22.04 2.64 21.03
C LYS A 125 22.71 2.98 22.36
N GLU A 126 21.95 3.34 23.39
CA GLU A 126 22.47 3.53 24.75
C GLU A 126 23.05 2.23 25.32
N LEU A 127 22.29 1.13 25.28
CA LEU A 127 22.69 -0.15 25.86
C LEU A 127 23.97 -0.72 25.23
N LEU A 128 24.06 -0.72 23.89
CA LEU A 128 25.22 -1.26 23.18
C LEU A 128 26.46 -0.35 23.33
N THR A 129 26.28 0.97 23.31
CA THR A 129 27.40 1.91 23.55
C THR A 129 27.94 1.77 24.97
N ALA A 130 27.07 1.57 25.98
CA ALA A 130 27.48 1.30 27.35
C ALA A 130 28.24 -0.05 27.52
N ARG A 131 28.13 -0.97 26.55
CA ARG A 131 28.93 -2.20 26.46
C ARG A 131 30.19 -2.06 25.60
N GLY A 132 30.52 -0.85 25.14
CA GLY A 132 31.72 -0.56 24.35
C GLY A 132 31.60 -0.86 22.85
N ILE A 133 30.39 -1.11 22.35
CA ILE A 133 30.13 -1.46 20.95
C ILE A 133 29.93 -0.17 20.15
N THR A 134 30.58 -0.05 18.99
CA THR A 134 30.46 1.15 18.14
C THR A 134 29.17 1.08 17.31
N VAL A 135 28.12 1.75 17.77
CA VAL A 135 26.83 1.83 17.06
C VAL A 135 26.81 3.03 16.10
N ARG A 136 26.50 2.79 14.82
CA ARG A 136 26.32 3.85 13.80
C ARG A 136 25.08 3.61 12.94
N SER A 137 24.30 4.66 12.77
CA SER A 137 23.03 4.65 12.05
C SER A 137 23.02 5.68 10.91
N PHE A 138 22.20 5.47 9.87
CA PHE A 138 22.23 6.26 8.62
C PHE A 138 20.83 6.43 7.99
N ASN A 139 20.62 7.53 7.27
CA ASN A 139 19.48 7.68 6.36
C ASN A 139 19.60 6.71 5.17
N ALA A 140 18.64 5.80 5.01
CA ALA A 140 18.47 5.00 3.79
C ALA A 140 17.06 5.08 3.19
N ASP A 141 16.09 5.63 3.92
CA ASP A 141 14.67 5.58 3.56
C ASP A 141 14.10 6.91 3.04
N LEU A 142 14.83 8.02 3.24
CA LEU A 142 14.40 9.37 2.86
C LEU A 142 15.40 10.05 1.91
N LEU A 143 14.94 11.13 1.29
CA LEU A 143 15.73 12.08 0.51
C LEU A 143 16.53 13.04 1.42
N TYR A 144 15.89 13.49 2.51
CA TYR A 144 16.44 14.35 3.56
C TYR A 144 15.99 13.81 4.93
N GLU A 145 16.77 14.02 5.99
CA GLU A 145 16.32 13.69 7.35
C GLU A 145 15.25 14.68 7.84
N PRO A 146 14.31 14.29 8.72
CA PRO A 146 13.23 15.18 9.18
C PRO A 146 13.73 16.47 9.85
N TRP A 147 14.91 16.41 10.49
CA TRP A 147 15.55 17.55 11.15
C TRP A 147 16.41 18.42 10.21
N GLU A 148 16.43 18.15 8.90
CA GLU A 148 17.10 18.99 7.88
C GLU A 148 16.13 20.00 7.24
N VAL A 149 14.81 19.80 7.39
CA VAL A 149 13.77 20.53 6.65
C VAL A 149 12.89 21.37 7.60
N TYR A 150 13.31 22.59 7.89
CA TYR A 150 12.53 23.58 8.66
C TYR A 150 12.18 24.82 7.83
N ASP A 151 11.25 25.62 8.34
CA ASP A 151 10.93 26.94 7.81
C ASP A 151 12.05 27.98 8.10
N GLU A 152 11.85 29.23 7.70
CA GLU A 152 12.84 30.31 7.91
C GLU A 152 12.99 30.73 9.40
N ASN A 153 12.06 30.31 10.27
CA ASN A 153 12.05 30.54 11.70
C ASN A 153 12.56 29.33 12.52
N GLY A 154 12.98 28.24 11.86
CA GLY A 154 13.37 26.99 12.50
C GLY A 154 12.22 26.17 13.08
N GLN A 155 10.99 26.39 12.61
CA GLN A 155 9.78 25.66 12.99
C GLN A 155 9.44 24.54 11.99
N PRO A 156 8.76 23.46 12.43
CA PRO A 156 8.32 22.40 11.55
C PRO A 156 7.09 22.78 10.71
N PHE A 157 7.00 22.24 9.49
CA PHE A 157 5.90 22.52 8.56
C PHE A 157 4.61 21.74 8.89
N THR A 158 3.52 22.48 9.12
CA THR A 158 2.18 21.94 9.43
C THR A 158 1.31 21.64 8.21
N THR A 159 1.80 21.87 6.99
CA THR A 159 1.13 21.54 5.73
C THR A 159 2.11 21.03 4.67
N PHE A 160 1.62 20.20 3.75
CA PHE A 160 2.45 19.53 2.73
C PHE A 160 3.05 20.50 1.70
N ALA A 161 2.30 21.51 1.27
CA ALA A 161 2.72 22.39 0.17
C ALA A 161 4.02 23.19 0.46
N PRO A 162 4.16 23.90 1.60
CA PRO A 162 5.42 24.58 1.92
C PRO A 162 6.55 23.61 2.24
N PHE A 163 6.27 22.48 2.90
CA PHE A 163 7.26 21.41 3.13
C PHE A 163 7.88 20.92 1.81
N TRP A 164 7.04 20.54 0.85
CA TRP A 164 7.55 19.98 -0.42
C TRP A 164 8.23 21.05 -1.29
N SER A 165 7.75 22.29 -1.25
CA SER A 165 8.44 23.44 -1.86
C SER A 165 9.84 23.62 -1.26
N LYS A 166 9.99 23.50 0.07
CA LYS A 166 11.29 23.55 0.76
C LYS A 166 12.20 22.39 0.33
N CYS A 167 11.70 21.14 0.32
CA CYS A 167 12.46 19.96 -0.14
C CYS A 167 13.01 20.11 -1.57
N LEU A 168 12.21 20.69 -2.49
CA LEU A 168 12.63 20.96 -3.87
C LEU A 168 13.53 22.20 -4.04
N SER A 169 13.76 22.98 -2.97
CA SER A 169 14.60 24.18 -2.95
C SER A 169 15.70 24.14 -1.88
N MET A 170 16.05 22.94 -1.40
CA MET A 170 17.17 22.73 -0.49
C MET A 170 18.50 23.18 -1.10
N PRO A 171 19.46 23.66 -0.29
CA PRO A 171 20.75 24.19 -0.79
C PRO A 171 21.73 23.08 -1.26
N TYR A 172 21.34 21.81 -1.19
CA TYR A 172 22.07 20.66 -1.70
C TYR A 172 21.07 19.60 -2.19
N ASP A 173 21.41 18.86 -3.25
CA ASP A 173 20.60 17.75 -3.76
C ASP A 173 20.60 16.54 -2.82
N PRO A 174 19.57 15.66 -2.85
CA PRO A 174 19.59 14.39 -2.15
C PRO A 174 20.76 13.52 -2.63
N ALA A 175 21.42 12.84 -1.70
CA ALA A 175 22.61 12.04 -1.99
C ALA A 175 22.41 11.06 -3.16
N ALA A 176 23.37 11.00 -4.09
CA ALA A 176 23.32 10.07 -5.22
C ALA A 176 23.36 8.60 -4.72
N PRO A 177 22.59 7.68 -5.34
CA PRO A 177 22.51 6.28 -4.89
C PRO A 177 23.87 5.58 -4.86
N LEU A 178 24.19 4.91 -3.76
CA LEU A 178 25.45 4.14 -3.64
C LEU A 178 25.37 2.83 -4.42
N LEU A 179 26.37 2.55 -5.26
CA LEU A 179 26.51 1.26 -5.94
C LEU A 179 26.58 0.09 -4.93
N PRO A 180 26.01 -1.09 -5.26
CA PRO A 180 26.05 -2.25 -4.37
C PRO A 180 27.49 -2.78 -4.19
N PRO A 181 27.79 -3.42 -3.04
CA PRO A 181 29.07 -4.08 -2.83
C PRO A 181 29.40 -5.12 -3.92
N LYS A 182 30.61 -5.08 -4.48
CA LYS A 182 31.06 -6.08 -5.48
C LYS A 182 31.25 -7.48 -4.89
N ARG A 183 31.57 -7.55 -3.60
CA ARG A 183 31.71 -8.76 -2.78
C ARG A 183 31.61 -8.36 -1.32
N ILE A 184 31.13 -9.27 -0.47
CA ILE A 184 31.12 -9.15 0.98
C ILE A 184 32.01 -10.27 1.54
N THR A 185 32.86 -9.95 2.50
CA THR A 185 33.58 -10.96 3.29
C THR A 185 32.72 -11.30 4.50
N SER A 186 32.13 -12.50 4.53
CA SER A 186 31.47 -13.00 5.74
C SER A 186 32.48 -13.14 6.88
N GLY A 187 32.07 -12.79 8.10
CA GLY A 187 32.75 -13.27 9.30
C GLY A 187 32.55 -14.78 9.49
N ASP A 188 33.21 -15.37 10.49
CA ASP A 188 32.89 -16.74 10.91
C ASP A 188 31.54 -16.76 11.62
N VAL A 189 30.52 -17.19 10.88
CA VAL A 189 29.12 -17.31 11.32
C VAL A 189 28.78 -18.72 11.84
N SER A 190 29.76 -19.64 11.91
CA SER A 190 29.51 -21.01 12.42
C SER A 190 29.05 -21.05 13.88
N MET A 191 29.38 -20.03 14.66
CA MET A 191 28.96 -19.84 16.06
C MET A 191 27.59 -19.17 16.19
N CYS A 192 26.90 -18.87 15.08
CA CYS A 192 25.62 -18.15 15.04
C CYS A 192 24.60 -18.88 14.15
N PRO A 193 23.99 -19.98 14.64
CA PRO A 193 22.95 -20.67 13.87
C PRO A 193 21.75 -19.74 13.62
N SER A 194 21.22 -19.80 12.39
CA SER A 194 20.05 -19.04 11.95
C SER A 194 18.76 -19.72 12.39
N ASP A 195 17.78 -18.96 12.87
CA ASP A 195 16.47 -19.49 13.26
C ASP A 195 15.55 -19.57 12.04
N THR A 196 14.73 -20.62 11.95
CA THR A 196 13.66 -20.67 10.95
C THR A 196 12.51 -19.78 11.44
N LEU A 197 12.22 -18.71 10.71
CA LEU A 197 11.13 -17.79 11.04
C LEU A 197 9.83 -18.25 10.41
N VAL A 198 8.75 -18.23 11.19
CA VAL A 198 7.38 -18.40 10.72
C VAL A 198 6.75 -17.01 10.61
N PHE A 199 6.16 -16.72 9.45
CA PHE A 199 5.50 -15.45 9.13
C PHE A 199 4.02 -15.62 8.77
N GLU A 200 3.58 -16.85 8.46
CA GLU A 200 2.24 -17.16 7.97
C GLU A 200 1.72 -18.40 8.70
N ASP A 201 0.48 -18.34 9.18
CA ASP A 201 -0.21 -19.49 9.75
C ASP A 201 -0.72 -20.43 8.66
N GLU A 202 -0.94 -21.71 8.99
CA GLU A 202 -1.36 -22.73 8.00
C GLU A 202 -2.71 -22.40 7.33
N SER A 203 -3.60 -21.67 8.02
CA SER A 203 -4.86 -21.15 7.49
C SER A 203 -4.66 -20.03 6.46
N GLU A 204 -3.74 -19.10 6.73
CA GLU A 204 -3.49 -17.90 5.92
C GLU A 204 -2.91 -18.24 4.54
N LYS A 205 -2.13 -19.32 4.44
CA LYS A 205 -1.44 -19.74 3.20
C LYS A 205 -2.39 -19.91 2.01
N GLY A 206 -3.61 -20.37 2.24
CA GLY A 206 -4.63 -20.53 1.20
C GLY A 206 -5.04 -19.18 0.60
N SER A 207 -5.29 -18.18 1.45
CA SER A 207 -5.61 -16.81 1.05
C SER A 207 -4.40 -16.09 0.42
N ASN A 208 -3.21 -16.26 1.00
CA ASN A 208 -1.99 -15.60 0.56
C ASN A 208 -1.48 -16.12 -0.80
N ALA A 209 -1.85 -17.34 -1.21
CA ALA A 209 -1.47 -17.92 -2.50
C ALA A 209 -1.92 -17.10 -3.73
N LEU A 210 -2.96 -16.26 -3.60
CA LEU A 210 -3.40 -15.36 -4.67
C LEU A 210 -2.48 -14.14 -4.84
N LEU A 211 -1.84 -13.66 -3.77
CA LEU A 211 -0.94 -12.50 -3.80
C LEU A 211 0.24 -12.73 -4.74
N ALA A 212 0.79 -13.95 -4.75
CA ALA A 212 1.87 -14.39 -5.63
C ALA A 212 1.52 -14.36 -7.13
N ARG A 213 0.24 -14.20 -7.52
CA ARG A 213 -0.20 -14.06 -8.92
C ARG A 213 -0.20 -12.62 -9.42
N ALA A 214 -0.23 -11.65 -8.51
CA ALA A 214 -0.20 -10.21 -8.80
C ALA A 214 1.16 -9.58 -8.46
N TRP A 215 1.86 -10.11 -7.45
CA TRP A 215 3.04 -9.50 -6.86
C TRP A 215 4.27 -10.41 -6.89
N SER A 216 5.46 -9.80 -6.88
CA SER A 216 6.75 -10.50 -6.83
C SER A 216 7.73 -9.70 -5.95
N PRO A 217 7.76 -9.95 -4.63
CA PRO A 217 8.61 -9.26 -3.68
C PRO A 217 10.12 -9.31 -4.00
N GLY A 218 10.90 -8.45 -3.36
CA GLY A 218 12.36 -8.42 -3.42
C GLY A 218 12.95 -7.35 -4.35
N TRP A 219 14.05 -6.73 -3.92
CA TRP A 219 14.68 -5.55 -4.56
C TRP A 219 15.01 -5.69 -6.06
N ARG A 220 15.33 -6.88 -6.58
CA ARG A 220 15.57 -7.08 -8.03
C ARG A 220 14.29 -6.99 -8.85
N ASN A 221 13.14 -7.23 -8.25
CA ASN A 221 11.84 -7.05 -8.88
C ASN A 221 11.39 -5.59 -8.74
N ALA A 222 11.66 -4.95 -7.59
CA ALA A 222 11.48 -3.50 -7.41
C ALA A 222 12.18 -2.68 -8.51
N ASP A 223 13.44 -3.01 -8.82
CA ASP A 223 14.22 -2.37 -9.87
C ASP A 223 13.63 -2.56 -11.29
N LYS A 224 13.12 -3.76 -11.59
CA LYS A 224 12.43 -4.03 -12.87
C LYS A 224 11.16 -3.19 -12.96
N SER A 225 10.35 -3.16 -11.89
CA SER A 225 9.10 -2.39 -11.81
C SER A 225 9.37 -0.89 -11.97
N LEU A 226 10.39 -0.34 -11.30
CA LEU A 226 10.80 1.05 -11.47
C LEU A 226 11.24 1.33 -12.93
N THR A 227 12.04 0.44 -13.51
CA THR A 227 12.53 0.58 -14.89
C THR A 227 11.40 0.50 -15.92
N ALA A 228 10.42 -0.37 -15.69
CA ALA A 228 9.23 -0.50 -16.53
C ALA A 228 8.32 0.74 -16.42
N PHE A 229 8.08 1.22 -15.19
CA PHE A 229 7.30 2.43 -14.95
C PHE A 229 7.92 3.67 -15.62
N ILE A 230 9.23 3.88 -15.42
CA ILE A 230 10.00 5.02 -15.95
C ILE A 230 10.08 5.06 -17.49
N ASN A 231 9.97 3.90 -18.15
CA ASN A 231 10.01 3.79 -19.61
C ASN A 231 8.63 3.59 -20.26
N GLY A 232 7.56 3.48 -19.46
CA GLY A 232 6.17 3.36 -19.91
C GLY A 232 5.26 4.37 -19.18
N PRO A 233 4.41 3.93 -18.22
CA PRO A 233 3.35 4.77 -17.64
C PRO A 233 3.76 6.15 -17.10
N LEU A 234 5.02 6.36 -16.70
CA LEU A 234 5.48 7.65 -16.19
C LEU A 234 5.20 8.81 -17.15
N ILE A 235 5.26 8.64 -18.48
CA ILE A 235 5.04 9.76 -19.41
C ILE A 235 3.60 10.29 -19.37
N GLU A 236 2.61 9.42 -19.15
CA GLU A 236 1.18 9.78 -19.10
C GLU A 236 0.63 9.91 -17.66
N TYR A 237 1.47 9.76 -16.63
CA TYR A 237 1.04 9.75 -15.23
C TYR A 237 0.19 10.98 -14.86
N SER A 238 0.52 12.17 -15.39
CA SER A 238 -0.28 13.39 -15.19
C SER A 238 -1.76 13.22 -15.55
N LEU A 239 -2.07 12.56 -16.66
CA LEU A 239 -3.44 12.30 -17.13
C LEU A 239 -4.05 11.08 -16.43
N ASN A 240 -3.27 10.00 -16.30
CA ASN A 240 -3.81 8.68 -15.99
C ASN A 240 -3.88 8.37 -14.47
N ARG A 241 -3.16 9.09 -13.59
CA ARG A 241 -3.14 8.90 -12.11
C ARG A 241 -4.48 8.98 -11.36
N LYS A 242 -5.59 9.23 -12.06
CA LYS A 242 -6.94 9.25 -11.48
C LYS A 242 -7.74 7.99 -11.81
N LYS A 243 -7.36 7.26 -12.85
CA LYS A 243 -8.08 6.10 -13.37
C LYS A 243 -7.71 4.85 -12.56
N ALA A 244 -8.71 4.16 -12.03
CA ALA A 244 -8.56 2.88 -11.35
C ALA A 244 -8.69 1.68 -12.31
N ASP A 245 -9.27 1.88 -13.49
CA ASP A 245 -9.53 0.82 -14.48
C ASP A 245 -8.26 0.19 -15.10
N ALA A 246 -7.10 0.85 -15.03
CA ALA A 246 -5.88 0.46 -15.75
C ALA A 246 -4.57 0.55 -14.93
N ALA A 247 -3.51 -0.06 -15.46
CA ALA A 247 -2.15 -0.10 -14.94
C ALA A 247 -1.41 1.26 -15.08
N THR A 248 -1.93 2.30 -14.43
CA THR A 248 -1.54 3.71 -14.66
C THR A 248 -0.51 4.26 -13.67
N THR A 249 -0.37 3.65 -12.51
CA THR A 249 0.55 4.06 -11.43
C THR A 249 1.80 3.17 -11.41
N SER A 250 2.73 3.44 -10.49
CA SER A 250 4.02 2.74 -10.44
C SER A 250 3.98 1.37 -9.75
N LEU A 251 2.96 1.11 -8.91
CA LEU A 251 2.86 -0.07 -8.04
C LEU A 251 4.08 -0.30 -7.13
N LEU A 252 4.88 0.75 -6.86
CA LEU A 252 6.12 0.62 -6.09
C LEU A 252 5.94 0.71 -4.57
N SER A 253 4.73 0.93 -4.07
CA SER A 253 4.51 1.24 -2.64
C SER A 253 4.94 0.12 -1.68
N PRO A 254 4.70 -1.19 -1.91
CA PRO A 254 5.23 -2.25 -1.04
C PRO A 254 6.77 -2.32 -1.07
N HIS A 255 7.37 -2.22 -2.27
CA HIS A 255 8.82 -2.18 -2.45
C HIS A 255 9.46 -0.96 -1.75
N LEU A 256 8.75 0.16 -1.66
CA LEU A 256 9.17 1.37 -0.94
C LEU A 256 8.89 1.31 0.57
N HIS A 257 7.92 0.53 1.03
CA HIS A 257 7.68 0.32 2.47
C HIS A 257 8.78 -0.55 3.10
N PHE A 258 9.10 -1.70 2.49
CA PHE A 258 10.16 -2.60 2.95
C PHE A 258 11.58 -2.13 2.60
N GLY A 259 11.72 -0.92 2.06
CA GLY A 259 12.99 -0.34 1.63
C GLY A 259 13.76 -1.21 0.63
N GLU A 260 13.07 -2.04 -0.14
CA GLU A 260 13.65 -2.82 -1.25
C GLU A 260 14.12 -1.90 -2.39
N LEU A 261 13.47 -0.75 -2.53
CA LEU A 261 13.81 0.29 -3.49
C LEU A 261 14.28 1.55 -2.75
N SER A 262 15.40 2.13 -3.18
CA SER A 262 15.84 3.43 -2.66
C SER A 262 14.98 4.56 -3.20
N VAL A 263 14.38 5.37 -2.32
CA VAL A 263 13.67 6.60 -2.71
C VAL A 263 14.60 7.59 -3.43
N ARG A 264 15.90 7.61 -3.08
CA ARG A 264 16.92 8.42 -3.78
C ARG A 264 17.13 7.94 -5.21
N LYS A 265 17.13 6.61 -5.45
CA LYS A 265 17.20 6.02 -6.80
C LYS A 265 15.97 6.40 -7.64
N VAL A 266 14.77 6.39 -7.04
CA VAL A 266 13.54 6.86 -7.69
C VAL A 266 13.66 8.35 -8.06
N PHE A 267 14.03 9.21 -7.09
CA PHE A 267 14.17 10.65 -7.31
C PHE A 267 15.16 10.99 -8.42
N HIS A 268 16.39 10.44 -8.36
CA HIS A 268 17.43 10.71 -9.34
C HIS A 268 17.02 10.29 -10.76
N LEU A 269 16.47 9.08 -10.95
CA LEU A 269 16.07 8.61 -12.28
C LEU A 269 14.87 9.39 -12.85
N VAL A 270 13.91 9.79 -12.03
CA VAL A 270 12.77 10.63 -12.45
C VAL A 270 13.23 12.05 -12.76
N ARG A 271 14.16 12.62 -11.99
CA ARG A 271 14.74 13.95 -12.24
C ARG A 271 15.57 13.97 -13.53
N MET A 272 16.31 12.90 -13.84
CA MET A 272 16.98 12.74 -15.14
C MET A 272 15.99 12.72 -16.31
N LYS A 273 14.88 11.96 -16.19
CA LYS A 273 13.81 11.93 -17.20
C LYS A 273 13.12 13.27 -17.36
N GLN A 274 12.89 14.01 -16.27
CA GLN A 274 12.35 15.35 -16.30
C GLN A 274 13.24 16.29 -17.13
N LEU A 275 14.54 16.34 -16.84
CA LEU A 275 15.49 17.19 -17.58
C LEU A 275 15.53 16.84 -19.08
N LEU A 276 15.47 15.55 -19.43
CA LEU A 276 15.38 15.08 -20.82
C LEU A 276 14.09 15.57 -21.49
N TRP A 277 12.93 15.40 -20.86
CA TRP A 277 11.65 15.84 -21.42
C TRP A 277 11.49 17.36 -21.49
N THR A 278 12.05 18.13 -20.53
CA THR A 278 12.12 19.60 -20.61
C THR A 278 12.96 20.04 -21.80
N ASN A 279 14.11 19.40 -22.05
CA ASN A 279 14.97 19.71 -23.21
C ASN A 279 14.30 19.33 -24.56
N GLU A 280 13.48 18.28 -24.59
CA GLU A 280 12.64 17.92 -25.74
C GLU A 280 11.40 18.80 -25.91
N GLY A 281 11.08 19.68 -24.95
CA GLY A 281 9.86 20.49 -24.93
C GLY A 281 8.58 19.71 -24.58
N ASN A 282 8.72 18.48 -24.09
CA ASN A 282 7.61 17.59 -23.70
C ASN A 282 7.03 17.99 -22.33
N LYS A 283 6.20 19.04 -22.35
CA LYS A 283 5.51 19.56 -21.15
C LYS A 283 4.61 18.54 -20.45
N ALA A 284 4.06 17.56 -21.16
CA ALA A 284 3.23 16.51 -20.58
C ALA A 284 4.08 15.54 -19.73
N GLY A 285 5.24 15.13 -20.26
CA GLY A 285 6.22 14.34 -19.50
C GLY A 285 6.79 15.11 -18.30
N GLU A 286 7.09 16.40 -18.45
CA GLU A 286 7.56 17.24 -17.34
C GLU A 286 6.53 17.33 -16.20
N GLU A 287 5.26 17.60 -16.50
CA GLU A 287 4.18 17.64 -15.50
C GLU A 287 3.90 16.26 -14.88
N SER A 288 4.00 15.18 -15.68
CA SER A 288 3.94 13.82 -15.14
C SER A 288 5.07 13.54 -14.13
N CYS A 289 6.31 13.99 -14.41
CA CYS A 289 7.42 13.92 -13.45
C CYS A 289 7.16 14.77 -12.20
N ASN A 290 6.69 16.02 -12.34
CA ASN A 290 6.36 16.88 -11.19
C ASN A 290 5.34 16.22 -10.26
N LEU A 291 4.28 15.64 -10.83
CA LEU A 291 3.22 14.98 -10.08
C LEU A 291 3.67 13.65 -9.46
N PHE A 292 4.54 12.89 -10.12
CA PHE A 292 5.11 11.67 -9.55
C PHE A 292 6.09 11.99 -8.42
N LEU A 293 6.98 12.98 -8.58
CA LEU A 293 7.85 13.47 -7.51
C LEU A 293 7.03 14.03 -6.33
N ARG A 294 5.92 14.75 -6.58
CA ARG A 294 4.97 15.14 -5.52
C ARG A 294 4.35 13.94 -4.79
N SER A 295 4.12 12.82 -5.50
CA SER A 295 3.59 11.59 -4.91
C SER A 295 4.63 10.93 -3.99
N ILE A 296 5.91 10.94 -4.37
CA ILE A 296 7.02 10.57 -3.47
C ILE A 296 7.12 11.55 -2.29
N GLY A 297 6.95 12.85 -2.51
CA GLY A 297 6.98 13.86 -1.45
C GLY A 297 5.94 13.65 -0.34
N LEU A 298 4.76 13.07 -0.65
CA LEU A 298 3.76 12.72 0.37
C LEU A 298 4.27 11.63 1.32
N ARG A 299 5.04 10.66 0.81
CA ARG A 299 5.73 9.65 1.62
C ARG A 299 6.80 10.29 2.51
N GLU A 300 7.62 11.20 1.97
CA GLU A 300 8.60 11.96 2.77
C GLU A 300 7.89 12.75 3.89
N TYR A 301 6.77 13.38 3.56
CA TYR A 301 5.96 14.15 4.52
C TYR A 301 5.36 13.26 5.62
N SER A 302 5.00 12.00 5.33
CA SER A 302 4.51 11.06 6.34
C SER A 302 5.52 10.82 7.46
N ARG A 303 6.79 10.53 7.12
CA ARG A 303 7.87 10.34 8.10
C ARG A 303 8.20 11.65 8.83
N TYR A 304 8.20 12.77 8.10
CA TYR A 304 8.40 14.10 8.67
C TYR A 304 7.34 14.42 9.74
N LEU A 305 6.08 14.11 9.46
CA LEU A 305 4.96 14.36 10.35
C LEU A 305 4.97 13.42 11.57
N SER A 306 5.25 12.13 11.37
CA SER A 306 5.48 11.15 12.45
C SER A 306 6.60 11.60 13.39
N PHE A 307 7.76 12.00 12.84
CA PHE A 307 8.91 12.42 13.63
C PHE A 307 8.64 13.70 14.45
N ASN A 308 8.02 14.72 13.85
CA ASN A 308 7.73 15.98 14.54
C ASN A 308 6.51 15.88 15.47
N HIS A 309 5.64 14.88 15.28
CA HIS A 309 4.46 14.63 16.12
C HIS A 309 4.31 13.12 16.43
N PRO A 310 5.09 12.55 17.36
CA PRO A 310 5.15 11.10 17.58
C PRO A 310 3.80 10.41 17.87
N CYS A 311 2.87 11.09 18.53
CA CYS A 311 1.56 10.51 18.85
C CYS A 311 0.56 10.46 17.67
N SER A 312 0.95 10.95 16.48
CA SER A 312 0.06 11.09 15.30
C SER A 312 -0.57 9.79 14.77
N HIS A 313 0.02 8.65 15.10
CA HIS A 313 -0.50 7.32 14.75
C HIS A 313 -1.68 6.85 15.62
N GLU A 314 -1.88 7.44 16.81
CA GLU A 314 -2.97 7.13 17.74
C GLU A 314 -3.91 8.31 17.98
N ARG A 315 -3.35 9.52 18.08
CA ARG A 315 -4.05 10.78 18.35
C ARG A 315 -4.05 11.65 17.08
N PRO A 316 -5.20 12.10 16.57
CA PRO A 316 -5.25 13.00 15.40
C PRO A 316 -4.58 14.34 15.72
N LEU A 317 -3.87 14.94 14.77
CA LEU A 317 -3.15 16.20 14.98
C LEU A 317 -4.08 17.37 15.32
N LEU A 318 -5.23 17.43 14.67
CA LEU A 318 -6.34 18.30 15.07
C LEU A 318 -7.28 17.51 15.99
N SER A 319 -7.20 17.77 17.29
CA SER A 319 -7.90 17.07 18.37
C SER A 319 -9.44 17.14 18.34
N HIS A 320 -10.03 17.95 17.45
CA HIS A 320 -11.48 18.16 17.34
C HIS A 320 -12.31 16.87 17.26
N LEU A 321 -11.79 15.79 16.64
CA LEU A 321 -12.49 14.51 16.53
C LEU A 321 -12.59 13.72 17.85
N ARG A 322 -11.98 14.19 18.95
CA ARG A 322 -12.08 13.58 20.30
C ARG A 322 -13.52 13.43 20.77
N PHE A 323 -14.40 14.34 20.35
CA PHE A 323 -15.82 14.37 20.74
C PHE A 323 -16.78 14.04 19.58
N PHE A 324 -16.29 13.42 18.49
CA PHE A 324 -17.19 13.01 17.40
C PHE A 324 -17.97 11.76 17.82
N PRO A 325 -19.32 11.74 17.73
CA PRO A 325 -20.15 10.61 18.15
C PRO A 325 -20.12 9.49 17.09
N TRP A 326 -19.08 8.67 17.11
CA TRP A 326 -18.94 7.52 16.21
C TRP A 326 -20.02 6.46 16.46
N VAL A 327 -20.58 5.91 15.38
CA VAL A 327 -21.53 4.80 15.42
C VAL A 327 -20.75 3.51 15.69
N ILE A 328 -21.12 2.78 16.75
CA ILE A 328 -20.53 1.48 17.10
C ILE A 328 -21.43 0.37 16.54
N ASP A 329 -21.27 0.06 15.25
CA ASP A 329 -22.06 -0.95 14.54
C ASP A 329 -21.13 -1.95 13.80
N GLU A 330 -21.03 -3.16 14.33
CA GLU A 330 -20.21 -4.23 13.75
C GLU A 330 -20.81 -4.78 12.44
N GLY A 331 -22.13 -4.65 12.23
CA GLY A 331 -22.80 -5.03 10.99
C GLY A 331 -22.43 -4.11 9.82
N TYR A 332 -22.41 -2.80 10.06
CA TYR A 332 -21.84 -1.82 9.11
C TYR A 332 -20.36 -2.10 8.82
N PHE A 333 -19.58 -2.43 9.86
CA PHE A 333 -18.16 -2.74 9.71
C PHE A 333 -17.93 -4.00 8.84
N LYS A 334 -18.72 -5.05 9.06
CA LYS A 334 -18.70 -6.31 8.31
C LYS A 334 -19.14 -6.12 6.86
N ALA A 335 -20.23 -5.37 6.62
CA ALA A 335 -20.72 -5.05 5.28
C ALA A 335 -19.70 -4.23 4.46
N TRP A 336 -18.95 -3.32 5.10
CA TRP A 336 -17.84 -2.62 4.46
C TRP A 336 -16.68 -3.56 4.11
N ARG A 337 -16.18 -4.34 5.08
CA ARG A 337 -15.09 -5.32 4.88
C ARG A 337 -15.34 -6.27 3.72
N GLN A 338 -16.57 -6.78 3.60
CA GLN A 338 -16.97 -7.76 2.59
C GLN A 338 -17.29 -7.17 1.20
N GLY A 339 -17.31 -5.83 1.05
CA GLY A 339 -17.77 -5.19 -0.19
C GLY A 339 -19.24 -5.50 -0.49
N ARG A 340 -20.11 -5.19 0.49
CA ARG A 340 -21.57 -5.38 0.46
C ARG A 340 -22.34 -4.14 0.94
N THR A 341 -21.81 -2.95 0.71
CA THR A 341 -22.40 -1.66 1.09
C THR A 341 -23.53 -1.20 0.17
N GLY A 342 -23.64 -1.78 -1.03
CA GLY A 342 -24.57 -1.37 -2.07
C GLY A 342 -24.02 -0.24 -2.96
N TYR A 343 -22.80 0.26 -2.71
CA TYR A 343 -22.14 1.31 -3.48
C TYR A 343 -21.03 0.72 -4.37
N PRO A 344 -21.23 0.59 -5.70
CA PRO A 344 -20.36 -0.25 -6.54
C PRO A 344 -18.87 0.11 -6.53
N LEU A 345 -18.53 1.40 -6.50
CA LEU A 345 -17.12 1.83 -6.44
C LEU A 345 -16.47 1.55 -5.08
N VAL A 346 -17.25 1.57 -3.99
CA VAL A 346 -16.78 1.19 -2.65
C VAL A 346 -16.59 -0.32 -2.59
N ASP A 347 -17.63 -1.06 -2.99
CA ASP A 347 -17.65 -2.53 -2.92
C ASP A 347 -16.56 -3.15 -3.81
N ALA A 348 -16.39 -2.67 -5.05
CA ALA A 348 -15.30 -3.08 -5.94
C ALA A 348 -13.91 -2.89 -5.29
N GLY A 349 -13.69 -1.76 -4.62
CA GLY A 349 -12.45 -1.49 -3.90
C GLY A 349 -12.21 -2.44 -2.73
N MET A 350 -13.24 -2.74 -1.94
CA MET A 350 -13.10 -3.68 -0.81
C MET A 350 -12.84 -5.12 -1.29
N ARG A 351 -13.34 -5.51 -2.47
CA ARG A 351 -12.99 -6.79 -3.11
C ARG A 351 -11.57 -6.80 -3.70
N GLU A 352 -11.12 -5.72 -4.34
CA GLU A 352 -9.74 -5.59 -4.82
C GLU A 352 -8.72 -5.68 -3.67
N LEU A 353 -8.98 -4.96 -2.57
CA LEU A 353 -8.16 -4.96 -1.36
C LEU A 353 -7.94 -6.38 -0.82
N TRP A 354 -9.03 -7.10 -0.56
CA TRP A 354 -8.95 -8.46 -0.01
C TRP A 354 -8.28 -9.45 -0.97
N ALA A 355 -8.56 -9.36 -2.27
CA ALA A 355 -8.07 -10.31 -3.27
C ALA A 355 -6.62 -10.07 -3.73
N THR A 356 -6.10 -8.84 -3.60
CA THR A 356 -4.77 -8.46 -4.14
C THR A 356 -3.81 -7.88 -3.10
N GLY A 357 -4.28 -7.54 -1.90
CA GLY A 357 -3.51 -6.85 -0.88
C GLY A 357 -3.16 -5.39 -1.21
N TRP A 358 -3.85 -4.78 -2.17
CA TRP A 358 -3.54 -3.42 -2.62
C TRP A 358 -4.79 -2.64 -3.05
N LEU A 359 -4.69 -1.32 -3.04
CA LEU A 359 -5.69 -0.42 -3.59
C LEU A 359 -5.04 0.79 -4.27
N HIS A 360 -5.66 1.26 -5.36
CA HIS A 360 -5.33 2.54 -5.97
C HIS A 360 -5.67 3.71 -5.03
N ASP A 361 -4.80 4.72 -4.95
CA ASP A 361 -4.91 5.86 -4.00
C ASP A 361 -6.29 6.55 -4.04
N ARG A 362 -6.85 6.79 -5.24
CA ARG A 362 -8.21 7.36 -5.35
C ARG A 362 -9.31 6.46 -4.78
N ILE A 363 -9.14 5.13 -4.86
CA ILE A 363 -10.10 4.17 -4.30
C ILE A 363 -9.92 4.06 -2.78
N ARG A 364 -8.69 4.10 -2.24
CA ARG A 364 -8.44 4.22 -0.79
C ARG A 364 -9.18 5.42 -0.20
N VAL A 365 -9.13 6.56 -0.88
CA VAL A 365 -9.86 7.78 -0.49
C VAL A 365 -11.39 7.59 -0.57
N VAL A 366 -11.91 6.87 -1.56
CA VAL A 366 -13.36 6.57 -1.66
C VAL A 366 -13.82 5.66 -0.51
N VAL A 367 -13.17 4.51 -0.30
CA VAL A 367 -13.63 3.53 0.70
C VAL A 367 -13.49 4.04 2.14
N SER A 368 -12.46 4.84 2.43
CA SER A 368 -12.25 5.45 3.75
C SER A 368 -13.12 6.70 3.99
N SER A 369 -13.35 7.55 2.97
CA SER A 369 -14.31 8.66 3.07
C SER A 369 -15.73 8.14 3.29
N PHE A 370 -16.11 7.04 2.63
CA PHE A 370 -17.36 6.33 2.90
C PHE A 370 -17.44 5.80 4.35
N PHE A 371 -16.37 5.14 4.82
CA PHE A 371 -16.27 4.64 6.20
C PHE A 371 -16.49 5.73 7.26
N VAL A 372 -15.74 6.83 7.16
CA VAL A 372 -15.73 7.91 8.14
C VAL A 372 -16.99 8.78 8.05
N LYS A 373 -17.55 9.01 6.85
CA LYS A 373 -18.59 10.03 6.64
C LYS A 373 -20.00 9.48 6.37
N VAL A 374 -20.11 8.29 5.76
CA VAL A 374 -21.40 7.65 5.44
C VAL A 374 -21.78 6.61 6.49
N LEU A 375 -20.86 5.72 6.86
CA LEU A 375 -21.08 4.77 7.95
C LEU A 375 -20.85 5.42 9.32
N GLN A 376 -19.89 6.34 9.43
CA GLN A 376 -19.51 7.04 10.67
C GLN A 376 -18.97 6.08 11.74
N LEU A 377 -18.23 5.06 11.30
CA LEU A 377 -17.53 4.11 12.15
C LEU A 377 -16.20 4.71 12.68
N PRO A 378 -15.71 4.28 13.86
CA PRO A 378 -14.45 4.77 14.42
C PRO A 378 -13.28 4.53 13.47
N TRP A 379 -12.62 5.60 13.01
CA TRP A 379 -11.57 5.52 11.97
C TRP A 379 -10.44 4.51 12.27
N ARG A 380 -10.11 4.30 13.55
CA ARG A 380 -9.13 3.29 14.01
C ARG A 380 -9.48 1.87 13.57
N TRP A 381 -10.76 1.53 13.47
CA TRP A 381 -11.21 0.21 12.99
C TRP A 381 -10.88 0.02 11.50
N GLY A 382 -11.10 1.06 10.69
CA GLY A 382 -10.74 1.09 9.28
C GLY A 382 -9.22 1.01 9.08
N MET A 383 -8.46 1.75 9.90
CA MET A 383 -7.00 1.69 9.94
C MET A 383 -6.49 0.28 10.29
N LYS A 384 -7.05 -0.39 11.31
CA LYS A 384 -6.63 -1.77 11.66
C LYS A 384 -6.94 -2.79 10.56
N TYR A 385 -8.04 -2.64 9.83
CA TYR A 385 -8.34 -3.49 8.67
C TYR A 385 -7.38 -3.22 7.50
N PHE A 386 -7.08 -1.95 7.21
CA PHE A 386 -6.06 -1.56 6.23
C PHE A 386 -4.67 -2.11 6.61
N TRP A 387 -4.30 -2.03 7.88
CA TRP A 387 -3.04 -2.54 8.42
C TRP A 387 -2.88 -4.06 8.22
N ASP A 388 -3.95 -4.86 8.36
CA ASP A 388 -3.87 -6.29 8.10
C ASP A 388 -3.81 -6.64 6.60
N THR A 389 -4.57 -5.89 5.78
CA THR A 389 -4.89 -6.26 4.40
C THR A 389 -4.07 -5.53 3.32
N LEU A 390 -3.22 -4.56 3.66
CA LEU A 390 -2.35 -3.87 2.69
C LEU A 390 -0.91 -4.40 2.69
N LEU A 391 -0.39 -4.68 1.49
CA LEU A 391 1.02 -5.00 1.24
C LEU A 391 1.95 -3.80 1.44
N ASP A 392 1.38 -2.59 1.41
CA ASP A 392 2.03 -1.32 1.74
C ASP A 392 1.46 -0.68 3.01
N ALA A 393 1.05 -1.52 3.97
CA ALA A 393 0.70 -1.12 5.34
C ALA A 393 1.91 -0.45 6.02
N ASP A 394 1.89 0.87 6.07
CA ASP A 394 3.00 1.74 6.46
C ASP A 394 2.47 2.76 7.46
N LEU A 395 2.97 2.72 8.71
CA LEU A 395 2.30 3.37 9.84
C LEU A 395 2.22 4.89 9.65
N GLU A 396 3.33 5.46 9.18
CA GLU A 396 3.44 6.88 8.86
C GLU A 396 2.46 7.28 7.73
N SER A 397 2.40 6.51 6.63
CA SER A 397 1.59 6.84 5.46
C SER A 397 0.09 6.58 5.66
N ASP A 398 -0.28 5.53 6.37
CA ASP A 398 -1.68 5.21 6.64
C ASP A 398 -2.28 6.17 7.66
N ALA A 399 -1.54 6.52 8.73
CA ALA A 399 -1.94 7.57 9.66
C ALA A 399 -2.12 8.93 8.95
N LEU A 400 -1.19 9.32 8.07
CA LEU A 400 -1.33 10.51 7.22
C LEU A 400 -2.58 10.42 6.34
N GLY A 401 -2.86 9.25 5.75
CA GLY A 401 -4.03 8.98 4.92
C GLY A 401 -5.34 9.15 5.68
N TRP A 402 -5.54 8.41 6.77
CA TRP A 402 -6.76 8.51 7.58
C TRP A 402 -6.97 9.93 8.11
N GLN A 403 -5.92 10.61 8.60
CA GLN A 403 -6.02 12.01 9.02
C GLN A 403 -6.36 12.97 7.87
N TYR A 404 -5.86 12.74 6.66
CA TYR A 404 -6.22 13.53 5.48
C TYR A 404 -7.69 13.36 5.08
N ILE A 405 -8.24 12.14 5.21
CA ILE A 405 -9.64 11.83 4.87
C ILE A 405 -10.64 12.29 5.96
N SER A 406 -10.26 12.21 7.24
CA SER A 406 -11.08 12.61 8.38
C SER A 406 -11.10 14.13 8.64
N GLY A 407 -10.25 14.91 7.97
CA GLY A 407 -10.08 16.34 8.22
C GLY A 407 -9.17 16.67 9.41
N SER A 408 -8.41 15.69 9.92
CA SER A 408 -7.47 15.86 11.03
C SER A 408 -6.14 16.54 10.67
N LEU A 409 -5.91 16.86 9.39
CA LEU A 409 -4.78 17.68 8.91
C LEU A 409 -5.23 19.11 8.54
N PRO A 410 -4.39 20.15 8.72
CA PRO A 410 -4.71 21.52 8.29
C PRO A 410 -4.93 21.70 6.77
N ASP A 411 -4.40 20.78 5.94
CA ASP A 411 -4.66 20.68 4.49
C ASP A 411 -5.43 19.40 4.10
N GLY A 412 -6.17 18.83 5.06
CA GLY A 412 -7.05 17.67 4.87
C GLY A 412 -8.32 17.94 4.06
N ARG A 413 -9.14 16.90 3.85
CA ARG A 413 -10.51 17.06 3.34
C ARG A 413 -11.44 17.49 4.47
N GLU A 414 -12.22 18.54 4.20
CA GLU A 414 -13.34 19.00 5.03
C GLU A 414 -14.23 17.80 5.45
N LEU A 415 -14.46 17.60 6.76
CA LEU A 415 -15.17 16.42 7.27
C LEU A 415 -16.66 16.44 6.88
N ASP A 416 -17.30 17.60 6.95
CA ASP A 416 -18.72 17.84 6.66
C ASP A 416 -19.13 17.49 5.21
N ARG A 417 -18.16 17.50 4.29
CA ARG A 417 -18.35 17.19 2.88
C ARG A 417 -18.26 15.68 2.61
N ILE A 418 -19.42 15.03 2.47
CA ILE A 418 -19.53 13.68 1.90
C ILE A 418 -19.24 13.74 0.40
N ASP A 419 -18.23 12.99 -0.05
CA ASP A 419 -17.98 12.78 -1.48
C ASP A 419 -18.89 11.64 -1.96
N ASN A 420 -19.84 11.90 -2.87
CA ASN A 420 -20.79 10.88 -3.36
C ASN A 420 -20.07 9.82 -4.25
N PRO A 421 -20.08 8.51 -3.92
CA PRO A 421 -19.42 7.47 -4.70
C PRO A 421 -19.83 7.42 -6.17
N GLN A 422 -21.09 7.74 -6.50
CA GLN A 422 -21.58 7.83 -7.89
C GLN A 422 -20.76 8.83 -8.73
N PHE A 423 -20.56 10.04 -8.20
CA PHE A 423 -19.85 11.11 -8.91
C PHE A 423 -18.33 10.96 -8.87
N GLU A 424 -17.78 10.23 -7.89
CA GLU A 424 -16.38 9.79 -7.93
C GLU A 424 -16.20 8.65 -8.96
N GLY A 425 -17.20 7.78 -9.15
CA GLY A 425 -17.23 6.72 -10.17
C GLY A 425 -17.01 7.26 -11.57
N TYR A 426 -17.80 8.25 -11.99
CA TYR A 426 -17.61 8.91 -13.29
C TYR A 426 -16.23 9.59 -13.48
N LYS A 427 -15.44 9.81 -12.41
CA LYS A 427 -14.10 10.43 -12.46
C LYS A 427 -12.95 9.42 -12.46
N PHE A 428 -13.14 8.27 -11.82
CA PHE A 428 -12.08 7.27 -11.58
C PHE A 428 -12.30 5.94 -12.33
N ASP A 429 -13.55 5.64 -12.69
CA ASP A 429 -13.96 4.51 -13.52
C ASP A 429 -15.05 4.96 -14.52
N PRO A 430 -14.71 5.80 -15.51
CA PRO A 430 -15.70 6.46 -16.37
C PRO A 430 -16.51 5.50 -17.25
N ASN A 431 -16.01 4.29 -17.48
CA ASN A 431 -16.65 3.26 -18.30
C ASN A 431 -17.35 2.17 -17.47
N GLY A 432 -17.09 2.09 -16.16
CA GLY A 432 -17.55 1.00 -15.29
C GLY A 432 -16.66 -0.25 -15.31
N GLU A 433 -15.49 -0.21 -15.96
CA GLU A 433 -14.62 -1.38 -16.16
C GLU A 433 -13.91 -1.83 -14.88
N TYR A 434 -13.67 -0.92 -13.92
CA TYR A 434 -13.18 -1.28 -12.59
C TYR A 434 -14.29 -2.00 -11.80
N VAL A 435 -15.51 -1.46 -11.82
CA VAL A 435 -16.69 -2.09 -11.21
C VAL A 435 -16.98 -3.46 -11.83
N ARG A 436 -17.04 -3.58 -13.17
CA ARG A 436 -17.30 -4.86 -13.87
C ARG A 436 -16.27 -5.95 -13.55
N ARG A 437 -15.01 -5.56 -13.30
CA ARG A 437 -13.90 -6.48 -12.98
C ARG A 437 -14.02 -7.10 -11.58
N TRP A 438 -14.45 -6.30 -10.59
CA TRP A 438 -14.49 -6.70 -9.19
C TRP A 438 -15.88 -7.10 -8.69
N LEU A 439 -16.94 -6.63 -9.36
CA LEU A 439 -18.35 -6.95 -9.11
C LEU A 439 -18.96 -7.63 -10.36
N PRO A 440 -18.62 -8.90 -10.65
CA PRO A 440 -19.11 -9.61 -11.84
C PRO A 440 -20.63 -9.76 -11.87
N GLU A 441 -21.32 -9.68 -10.73
CA GLU A 441 -22.78 -9.62 -10.66
C GLU A 441 -23.37 -8.36 -11.34
N LEU A 442 -22.62 -7.25 -11.39
CA LEU A 442 -23.00 -6.02 -12.08
C LEU A 442 -22.49 -5.97 -13.54
N ALA A 443 -21.76 -6.99 -14.01
CA ALA A 443 -21.01 -6.93 -15.26
C ALA A 443 -21.84 -6.57 -16.51
N ARG A 444 -23.16 -6.82 -16.49
CA ARG A 444 -24.10 -6.58 -17.60
C ARG A 444 -24.88 -5.26 -17.52
N LEU A 445 -24.79 -4.52 -16.40
CA LEU A 445 -25.54 -3.27 -16.23
C LEU A 445 -24.97 -2.17 -17.15
N PRO A 446 -25.78 -1.38 -17.88
CA PRO A 446 -25.25 -0.31 -18.73
C PRO A 446 -24.43 0.71 -17.94
N THR A 447 -23.36 1.25 -18.53
CA THR A 447 -22.42 2.19 -17.89
C THR A 447 -23.07 3.44 -17.33
N GLU A 448 -24.23 3.86 -17.86
CA GLU A 448 -25.05 4.92 -17.28
C GLU A 448 -25.37 4.66 -15.79
N TRP A 449 -25.76 3.42 -15.44
CA TRP A 449 -26.26 3.03 -14.12
C TRP A 449 -25.24 2.27 -13.25
N ILE A 450 -24.06 1.95 -13.79
CA ILE A 450 -23.07 1.05 -13.17
C ILE A 450 -22.58 1.50 -11.79
N HIS A 451 -22.62 2.82 -11.52
CA HIS A 451 -22.22 3.43 -10.25
C HIS A 451 -23.39 3.78 -9.32
N HIS A 452 -24.63 3.52 -9.74
CA HIS A 452 -25.85 3.80 -8.96
C HIS A 452 -27.02 2.87 -9.35
N PRO A 453 -26.89 1.54 -9.16
CA PRO A 453 -27.88 0.57 -9.61
C PRO A 453 -29.26 0.72 -8.96
N TRP A 454 -29.35 1.38 -7.80
CA TRP A 454 -30.59 1.67 -7.08
C TRP A 454 -31.52 2.66 -7.81
N ASP A 455 -30.97 3.54 -8.67
CA ASP A 455 -31.79 4.47 -9.48
C ASP A 455 -32.25 3.84 -10.80
N ALA A 456 -31.73 2.66 -11.16
CA ALA A 456 -31.96 2.05 -12.46
C ALA A 456 -33.40 1.51 -12.60
N PRO A 457 -34.08 1.72 -13.74
CA PRO A 457 -35.41 1.16 -13.96
C PRO A 457 -35.42 -0.37 -13.82
N GLU A 458 -36.46 -0.94 -13.21
CA GLU A 458 -36.57 -2.39 -13.00
C GLU A 458 -36.40 -3.21 -14.30
N SER A 459 -36.81 -2.67 -15.44
CA SER A 459 -36.62 -3.30 -16.76
C SER A 459 -35.14 -3.41 -17.15
N VAL A 460 -34.31 -2.44 -16.78
CA VAL A 460 -32.85 -2.43 -17.01
C VAL A 460 -32.17 -3.41 -16.04
N LEU A 461 -32.56 -3.40 -14.76
CA LEU A 461 -32.06 -4.35 -13.77
C LEU A 461 -32.38 -5.80 -14.15
N ARG A 462 -33.64 -6.09 -14.51
CA ARG A 462 -34.07 -7.42 -14.97
C ARG A 462 -33.39 -7.85 -16.28
N ALA A 463 -33.10 -6.92 -17.19
CA ALA A 463 -32.36 -7.22 -18.42
C ALA A 463 -30.86 -7.50 -18.18
N ALA A 464 -30.24 -6.84 -17.19
CA ALA A 464 -28.88 -7.14 -16.75
C ALA A 464 -28.81 -8.46 -15.93
N GLY A 465 -29.91 -8.86 -15.30
CA GLY A 465 -29.99 -10.02 -14.40
C GLY A 465 -29.74 -9.68 -12.93
N ILE A 466 -30.03 -8.44 -12.51
CA ILE A 466 -29.77 -7.92 -11.16
C ILE A 466 -31.07 -7.84 -10.37
N GLU A 467 -31.02 -8.30 -9.12
CA GLU A 467 -32.11 -8.26 -8.15
C GLU A 467 -31.56 -7.65 -6.85
N LEU A 468 -31.94 -6.40 -6.57
CA LEU A 468 -31.40 -5.64 -5.46
C LEU A 468 -31.90 -6.19 -4.11
N GLY A 469 -30.97 -6.38 -3.17
CA GLY A 469 -31.19 -7.11 -1.92
C GLY A 469 -30.97 -8.62 -2.01
N SER A 470 -30.80 -9.17 -3.23
CA SER A 470 -30.60 -10.60 -3.51
C SER A 470 -29.18 -10.86 -4.01
N ASN A 471 -28.90 -10.60 -5.30
CA ASN A 471 -27.58 -10.85 -5.88
C ASN A 471 -26.62 -9.64 -5.81
N TYR A 472 -27.13 -8.44 -5.57
CA TYR A 472 -26.36 -7.27 -5.17
C TYR A 472 -27.15 -6.48 -4.10
N PRO A 473 -26.54 -6.02 -3.00
CA PRO A 473 -27.27 -5.36 -1.91
C PRO A 473 -27.85 -4.00 -2.29
N LEU A 474 -28.91 -3.59 -1.58
CA LEU A 474 -29.36 -2.20 -1.56
C LEU A 474 -28.34 -1.32 -0.80
N PRO A 475 -28.30 0.00 -1.04
CA PRO A 475 -27.49 0.95 -0.27
C PRO A 475 -27.73 0.82 1.24
N ILE A 476 -26.68 0.49 1.99
CA ILE A 476 -26.75 0.24 3.45
C ILE A 476 -27.15 1.49 4.25
N VAL A 477 -26.77 2.67 3.76
CA VAL A 477 -27.18 3.98 4.27
C VAL A 477 -27.32 4.93 3.07
N GLU A 478 -28.48 5.55 2.88
CA GLU A 478 -28.67 6.56 1.83
C GLU A 478 -27.80 7.81 2.06
N ILE A 479 -27.21 8.36 1.00
CA ILE A 479 -26.38 9.59 1.06
C ILE A 479 -27.13 10.77 1.69
N ALA A 480 -28.44 10.89 1.47
CA ALA A 480 -29.27 11.94 2.08
C ALA A 480 -29.36 11.79 3.61
N ALA A 481 -29.65 10.58 4.09
CA ALA A 481 -29.72 10.27 5.52
C ALA A 481 -28.34 10.39 6.20
N ALA A 482 -27.28 9.89 5.54
CA ALA A 482 -25.90 10.04 6.01
C ALA A 482 -25.51 11.52 6.15
N LYS A 483 -25.86 12.37 5.18
CA LYS A 483 -25.57 13.80 5.25
C LYS A 483 -26.32 14.50 6.39
N ALA A 484 -27.57 14.14 6.64
CA ALA A 484 -28.31 14.67 7.79
C ALA A 484 -27.64 14.28 9.11
N ARG A 485 -27.36 12.98 9.31
CA ARG A 485 -26.71 12.44 10.51
C ARG A 485 -25.31 13.03 10.74
N LEU A 486 -24.54 13.27 9.68
CA LEU A 486 -23.21 13.89 9.77
C LEU A 486 -23.27 15.34 10.28
N GLN A 487 -24.27 16.12 9.86
CA GLN A 487 -24.42 17.50 10.31
C GLN A 487 -24.87 17.58 11.77
N GLU A 488 -25.69 16.62 12.22
CA GLU A 488 -26.07 16.45 13.63
C GLU A 488 -24.86 16.05 14.49
N ALA A 489 -24.09 15.05 14.08
CA ALA A 489 -22.87 14.60 14.75
C ALA A 489 -21.80 15.72 14.87
N LEU A 490 -21.64 16.55 13.84
CA LEU A 490 -20.74 17.70 13.88
C LEU A 490 -21.23 18.80 14.82
N ALA A 491 -22.55 19.04 14.87
CA ALA A 491 -23.13 19.99 15.81
C ALA A 491 -22.98 19.55 17.27
N GLU A 492 -23.12 18.25 17.55
CA GLU A 492 -22.84 17.66 18.87
C GLU A 492 -21.35 17.78 19.23
N MET A 493 -20.45 17.36 18.33
CA MET A 493 -18.99 17.46 18.51
C MET A 493 -18.55 18.88 18.86
N TRP A 494 -19.02 19.91 18.14
CA TRP A 494 -18.67 21.30 18.44
C TRP A 494 -19.28 21.82 19.75
N GLN A 495 -20.46 21.34 20.16
CA GLN A 495 -21.05 21.67 21.46
C GLN A 495 -20.23 21.08 22.62
N LEU A 496 -19.83 19.80 22.50
CA LEU A 496 -18.99 19.12 23.48
C LEU A 496 -17.59 19.74 23.58
N GLU A 497 -16.96 20.06 22.44
CA GLU A 497 -15.66 20.72 22.39
C GLU A 497 -15.70 22.15 23.00
N ALA A 498 -16.80 22.89 22.79
CA ALA A 498 -17.02 24.19 23.43
C ALA A 498 -17.26 24.06 24.94
N ALA A 499 -18.05 23.07 25.37
CA ALA A 499 -18.31 22.81 26.79
C ALA A 499 -17.04 22.38 27.54
N SER A 500 -16.21 21.53 26.93
CA SER A 500 -14.91 21.10 27.48
C SER A 500 -13.95 22.28 27.62
N ARG A 501 -13.80 23.13 26.58
CA ARG A 501 -12.99 24.36 26.68
C ARG A 501 -13.49 25.28 27.81
N ALA A 502 -14.80 25.47 27.93
CA ALA A 502 -15.38 26.28 29.01
C ALA A 502 -15.15 25.68 30.40
N ALA A 503 -15.16 24.35 30.57
CA ALA A 503 -14.89 23.71 31.86
C ALA A 503 -13.44 23.92 32.32
N ILE A 504 -12.49 23.85 31.39
CA ILE A 504 -11.06 24.11 31.61
C ILE A 504 -10.83 25.60 31.94
N GLU A 505 -11.40 26.53 31.16
CA GLU A 505 -11.27 27.97 31.40
C GLU A 505 -11.89 28.44 32.72
N ASN A 506 -12.98 27.79 33.19
CA ASN A 506 -13.60 28.07 34.48
C ASN A 506 -12.94 27.34 35.67
N GLY A 507 -11.88 26.54 35.43
CA GLY A 507 -11.11 25.87 36.49
C GLY A 507 -11.90 24.84 37.29
N MET A 508 -12.91 24.20 36.69
CA MET A 508 -13.67 23.11 37.34
C MET A 508 -13.03 21.73 37.16
N GLU A 509 -12.14 21.58 36.17
CA GLU A 509 -11.09 20.57 36.20
C GLU A 509 -9.80 21.24 36.71
N GLU A 510 -9.16 20.68 37.74
CA GLU A 510 -7.74 20.96 37.97
C GLU A 510 -6.95 20.42 36.77
N GLY A 511 -5.88 21.13 36.37
CA GLY A 511 -5.13 20.87 35.14
C GLY A 511 -4.32 19.58 35.11
N LEU A 512 -5.00 18.43 35.11
CA LEU A 512 -4.47 17.10 34.81
C LEU A 512 -4.14 16.99 33.32
N GLY A 513 -3.06 17.66 32.90
CA GLY A 513 -2.70 17.91 31.51
C GLY A 513 -2.81 16.68 30.61
N ASP A 514 -3.79 16.72 29.69
CA ASP A 514 -4.13 15.69 28.70
C ASP A 514 -4.23 14.24 29.24
N SER A 515 -4.51 14.11 30.54
CA SER A 515 -4.54 12.83 31.29
C SER A 515 -5.95 12.33 31.61
N SER A 516 -7.00 13.08 31.24
CA SER A 516 -8.39 12.64 31.36
C SER A 516 -8.77 11.72 30.20
N GLU A 517 -8.27 10.49 30.22
CA GLU A 517 -8.58 9.48 29.22
C GLU A 517 -10.06 9.09 29.31
N LEU A 518 -10.83 9.52 28.29
CA LEU A 518 -12.01 8.76 27.89
C LEU A 518 -11.50 7.39 27.39
N PRO A 519 -12.13 6.27 27.79
CA PRO A 519 -11.68 4.95 27.37
C PRO A 519 -11.62 4.91 25.84
N LEU A 520 -10.50 4.43 25.32
CA LEU A 520 -10.33 4.22 23.88
C LEU A 520 -11.47 3.33 23.39
N ILE A 521 -12.11 3.71 22.28
CA ILE A 521 -13.11 2.84 21.66
C ILE A 521 -12.41 1.54 21.27
N ASP A 522 -12.82 0.45 21.93
CA ASP A 522 -12.25 -0.88 21.74
C ASP A 522 -12.37 -1.35 20.29
N PHE A 523 -11.48 -2.27 19.91
CA PHE A 523 -11.62 -3.00 18.66
C PHE A 523 -12.68 -4.11 18.83
N PRO A 524 -13.55 -4.35 17.82
CA PRO A 524 -14.48 -5.48 17.79
C PRO A 524 -13.78 -6.80 18.11
N GLU A 525 -14.46 -7.75 18.74
CA GLU A 525 -13.86 -9.06 19.09
C GLU A 525 -13.27 -9.78 17.86
N GLU A 526 -13.86 -9.59 16.66
CA GLU A 526 -13.33 -10.11 15.39
C GLU A 526 -11.94 -9.54 14.97
N MET A 527 -11.49 -8.44 15.58
CA MET A 527 -10.19 -7.79 15.31
C MET A 527 -9.23 -7.77 16.51
N GLN A 528 -9.67 -8.27 17.68
CA GLN A 528 -8.76 -8.46 18.81
C GLN A 528 -7.83 -9.64 18.49
N MET A 529 -6.55 -9.35 18.32
CA MET A 529 -5.55 -10.39 18.13
C MET A 529 -5.37 -11.17 19.43
N GLU A 530 -5.78 -12.45 19.45
CA GLU A 530 -5.35 -13.38 20.49
C GLU A 530 -3.83 -13.58 20.35
N VAL A 531 -3.06 -12.82 21.13
CA VAL A 531 -1.64 -13.07 21.34
C VAL A 531 -1.53 -14.39 22.09
N HIS A 532 -1.38 -15.49 21.36
CA HIS A 532 -1.31 -16.85 21.91
C HIS A 532 -0.07 -17.03 22.80
N HIS A 533 -0.20 -16.66 24.07
CA HIS A 533 0.71 -17.05 25.15
C HIS A 533 0.51 -18.54 25.50
N GLU A 534 0.78 -19.41 24.53
CA GLU A 534 0.74 -20.88 24.62
C GLU A 534 2.16 -21.42 24.93
N PRO A 535 2.49 -21.75 26.19
CA PRO A 535 3.74 -22.42 26.53
C PRO A 535 3.68 -23.91 26.18
N PHE A 536 3.72 -24.24 24.87
CA PHE A 536 3.87 -25.59 24.29
C PHE A 536 3.19 -26.74 25.07
N GLY A 537 1.84 -26.79 25.07
CA GLY A 537 1.07 -27.57 26.05
C GLY A 537 -0.16 -28.37 25.57
N ILE A 538 -0.03 -29.18 24.50
CA ILE A 538 -1.04 -30.17 24.00
C ILE A 538 -2.21 -29.54 23.19
N THR A 539 -2.47 -30.13 22.02
CA THR A 539 -3.48 -29.67 21.04
C THR A 539 -4.93 -29.85 21.49
N ASN A 540 -5.74 -28.80 21.37
CA ASN A 540 -7.21 -28.85 21.34
C ASN A 540 -7.73 -27.99 20.18
N ASN A 541 -8.33 -28.61 19.15
CA ASN A 541 -8.95 -27.88 18.06
C ASN A 541 -10.35 -27.37 18.48
N SER A 542 -10.49 -26.05 18.68
CA SER A 542 -11.79 -25.39 18.84
C SER A 542 -12.26 -24.80 17.50
N PRO A 543 -13.47 -25.11 17.01
CA PRO A 543 -13.98 -24.65 15.71
C PRO A 543 -14.44 -23.17 15.70
N ALA A 544 -13.88 -22.34 16.58
CA ALA A 544 -14.16 -20.91 16.67
C ALA A 544 -13.28 -20.08 15.71
N GLY A 545 -12.06 -20.54 15.43
CA GLY A 545 -11.11 -19.85 14.54
C GLY A 545 -11.59 -19.77 13.09
N ASP A 546 -12.05 -20.89 12.53
CA ASP A 546 -12.51 -20.96 11.13
C ASP A 546 -13.64 -19.97 10.85
N ARG A 547 -14.66 -19.91 11.71
CA ARG A 547 -15.79 -18.96 11.57
C ARG A 547 -15.36 -17.51 11.66
N ARG A 548 -14.44 -17.17 12.58
CA ARG A 548 -13.87 -15.82 12.69
C ARG A 548 -13.12 -15.41 11.42
N HIS A 549 -12.43 -16.36 10.76
CA HIS A 549 -11.79 -16.10 9.47
C HIS A 549 -12.80 -15.98 8.32
N GLU A 550 -13.83 -16.84 8.26
CA GLU A 550 -14.91 -16.76 7.25
C GLU A 550 -15.57 -15.39 7.21
N ASP A 551 -15.84 -14.81 8.38
CA ASP A 551 -16.48 -13.50 8.49
C ASP A 551 -15.61 -12.32 7.99
N GLN A 552 -14.28 -12.50 7.93
CA GLN A 552 -13.37 -11.54 7.29
C GLN A 552 -13.33 -11.67 5.76
N MET A 553 -13.85 -12.76 5.18
CA MET A 553 -13.71 -13.02 3.75
C MET A 553 -14.74 -12.25 2.90
N VAL A 554 -14.26 -11.66 1.81
CA VAL A 554 -15.12 -11.23 0.71
C VAL A 554 -15.73 -12.48 0.06
N PRO A 555 -17.06 -12.55 -0.17
CA PRO A 555 -17.70 -13.69 -0.82
C PRO A 555 -17.06 -14.04 -2.18
N THR A 556 -16.79 -15.32 -2.42
CA THR A 556 -16.11 -15.78 -3.63
C THR A 556 -16.96 -15.53 -4.87
N MET A 557 -16.36 -14.95 -5.91
CA MET A 557 -17.05 -14.54 -7.16
C MET A 557 -17.83 -15.65 -7.89
N THR A 558 -17.62 -16.92 -7.52
CA THR A 558 -18.25 -18.11 -8.11
C THR A 558 -19.46 -18.64 -7.35
N SER A 559 -19.78 -18.13 -6.15
CA SER A 559 -20.81 -18.70 -5.28
C SER A 559 -22.25 -18.59 -5.82
N SER A 560 -22.52 -17.65 -6.73
CA SER A 560 -23.87 -17.32 -7.21
C SER A 560 -24.48 -18.30 -8.22
N ILE A 561 -23.88 -19.48 -8.43
CA ILE A 561 -24.42 -20.54 -9.32
C ILE A 561 -24.50 -21.88 -8.59
N VAL A 562 -25.33 -21.93 -7.54
CA VAL A 562 -25.95 -23.17 -7.06
C VAL A 562 -27.46 -22.98 -7.16
N ARG A 563 -28.10 -23.62 -8.15
CA ARG A 563 -29.55 -23.76 -8.14
C ARG A 563 -29.92 -24.78 -7.07
N VAL A 564 -30.94 -24.46 -6.28
CA VAL A 564 -31.60 -25.44 -5.42
C VAL A 564 -32.33 -26.42 -6.33
N GLU A 565 -31.86 -27.67 -6.39
CA GLU A 565 -32.68 -28.80 -6.84
C GLU A 565 -33.34 -29.41 -5.59
N GLU A 566 -34.67 -29.55 -5.61
CA GLU A 566 -35.43 -30.04 -4.47
C GLU A 566 -35.29 -31.57 -4.35
N GLU A 567 -34.79 -32.07 -3.22
CA GLU A 567 -34.67 -33.51 -2.94
C GLU A 567 -36.05 -34.17 -2.69
N VAL A 568 -36.77 -34.49 -3.77
CA VAL A 568 -38.00 -35.29 -3.71
C VAL A 568 -37.63 -36.78 -3.53
N SER A 569 -37.55 -37.20 -2.28
CA SER A 569 -37.30 -38.61 -1.90
C SER A 569 -38.44 -39.53 -2.36
N THR A 570 -38.13 -40.57 -3.16
CA THR A 570 -39.02 -41.73 -3.40
C THR A 570 -38.22 -43.04 -3.56
N ASP A 571 -38.87 -44.16 -3.22
CA ASP A 571 -38.22 -45.42 -2.86
C ASP A 571 -37.56 -46.25 -3.98
N LEU A 572 -36.66 -47.14 -3.55
CA LEU A 572 -36.00 -48.18 -4.35
C LEU A 572 -36.99 -49.20 -4.94
N GLY A 573 -36.92 -49.41 -6.26
CA GLY A 573 -37.66 -50.45 -6.97
C GLY A 573 -36.85 -51.10 -8.10
N ASN A 574 -36.36 -52.33 -7.89
CA ASN A 574 -35.61 -53.08 -8.90
C ASN A 574 -36.52 -53.55 -10.06
N THR A 575 -36.08 -53.38 -11.31
CA THR A 575 -36.12 -54.43 -12.36
C THR A 575 -35.25 -54.04 -13.57
N ALA A 576 -34.84 -55.02 -14.37
CA ALA A 576 -33.97 -54.81 -15.53
C ALA A 576 -34.77 -54.63 -16.84
N GLY A 577 -34.22 -53.88 -17.79
CA GLY A 577 -34.76 -53.73 -19.15
C GLY A 577 -33.74 -53.13 -20.12
N ASP A 578 -33.44 -53.86 -21.19
CA ASP A 578 -32.54 -53.45 -22.28
C ASP A 578 -33.31 -52.67 -23.37
N SER A 579 -32.78 -51.56 -23.86
CA SER A 579 -32.85 -51.16 -25.28
C SER A 579 -32.16 -49.81 -25.58
N ARG A 580 -31.55 -49.72 -26.78
CA ARG A 580 -31.13 -48.47 -27.44
C ARG A 580 -32.17 -48.05 -28.49
N GLN A 581 -32.41 -46.74 -28.61
CA GLN A 581 -32.76 -46.01 -29.84
C GLN A 581 -32.43 -44.53 -29.57
N GLU A 582 -31.48 -43.89 -30.26
CA GLU A 582 -31.46 -43.43 -31.66
C GLU A 582 -32.21 -42.10 -31.89
N VAL A 583 -31.59 -41.21 -32.68
CA VAL A 583 -31.97 -39.79 -32.85
C VAL A 583 -32.45 -39.53 -34.28
N PRO A 584 -33.65 -38.95 -34.50
CA PRO A 584 -34.07 -38.45 -35.80
C PRO A 584 -33.43 -37.09 -36.12
N SER A 585 -32.97 -36.90 -37.36
CA SER A 585 -32.33 -35.67 -37.83
C SER A 585 -33.20 -34.86 -38.79
N ASN A 586 -32.92 -33.54 -38.84
CA ASN A 586 -33.11 -32.58 -39.94
C ASN A 586 -34.31 -32.71 -40.90
N ILE A 587 -35.06 -31.61 -41.04
CA ILE A 587 -35.63 -31.15 -42.32
C ILE A 587 -35.49 -29.62 -42.43
N ASN A 588 -34.94 -29.14 -43.54
CA ASN A 588 -34.98 -27.72 -43.95
C ASN A 588 -36.15 -27.50 -44.91
N PHE A 589 -36.72 -26.28 -44.95
CA PHE A 589 -37.34 -25.74 -46.16
C PHE A 589 -37.31 -24.20 -46.17
N ASP A 590 -36.60 -23.63 -47.16
CA ASP A 590 -36.77 -22.25 -47.61
C ASP A 590 -37.84 -22.18 -48.71
N ALA A 591 -38.64 -21.11 -48.74
CA ALA A 591 -39.13 -20.45 -49.96
C ALA A 591 -39.94 -19.18 -49.65
N GLU A 592 -39.43 -18.01 -50.04
CA GLU A 592 -40.28 -16.85 -50.40
C GLU A 592 -40.85 -17.07 -51.83
N PRO A 593 -41.93 -16.38 -52.26
CA PRO A 593 -41.66 -15.14 -53.02
C PRO A 593 -42.76 -14.04 -53.09
N GLN A 594 -42.30 -12.80 -53.31
CA GLN A 594 -42.83 -11.80 -54.27
C GLN A 594 -44.06 -10.89 -53.95
N ARG A 595 -43.75 -9.58 -53.90
CA ARG A 595 -44.32 -8.43 -54.68
C ARG A 595 -45.79 -7.99 -54.52
N GLY A 596 -45.93 -6.73 -54.12
CA GLY A 596 -47.03 -5.81 -54.47
C GLY A 596 -46.65 -4.36 -54.13
N GLY A 597 -47.11 -3.35 -54.88
CA GLY A 597 -46.78 -1.93 -54.65
C GLY A 597 -47.56 -0.96 -55.57
N ILE A 598 -47.10 0.30 -55.65
CA ILE A 598 -47.60 1.47 -56.42
C ILE A 598 -48.45 2.48 -55.61
N ASP A 599 -47.83 3.63 -55.32
CA ASP A 599 -48.20 5.06 -55.52
C ASP A 599 -49.63 5.60 -55.13
N ASP A 600 -49.93 6.91 -55.03
CA ASP A 600 -49.19 8.15 -55.32
C ASP A 600 -49.77 9.39 -54.55
N ARG A 601 -49.03 10.52 -54.57
CA ARG A 601 -49.44 11.96 -54.40
C ARG A 601 -49.98 12.48 -53.04
N GLY A 602 -49.68 13.74 -52.67
CA GLY A 602 -48.63 14.66 -53.18
C GLY A 602 -48.93 16.17 -53.16
N GLY A 603 -47.88 16.99 -53.00
CA GLY A 603 -47.83 18.43 -53.33
C GLY A 603 -48.09 19.43 -52.19
N LEU A 604 -47.67 20.70 -52.27
CA LEU A 604 -46.81 21.38 -53.26
C LEU A 604 -46.40 22.82 -52.77
N ARG A 605 -45.35 23.42 -53.39
CA ARG A 605 -45.02 24.89 -53.45
C ARG A 605 -44.43 25.58 -52.19
N SER A 606 -43.63 26.66 -52.27
CA SER A 606 -42.97 27.36 -53.41
C SER A 606 -41.93 28.44 -52.99
N LEU A 607 -40.77 28.50 -53.69
CA LEU A 607 -39.92 29.66 -54.10
C LEU A 607 -39.70 30.85 -53.12
N ARG A 608 -38.44 31.32 -52.91
CA ARG A 608 -37.73 32.23 -53.86
C ARG A 608 -36.25 32.50 -53.52
N ASP A 609 -35.47 32.80 -54.58
CA ASP A 609 -34.48 33.91 -54.77
C ASP A 609 -33.65 34.44 -53.58
N ASN A 610 -32.34 34.76 -53.67
CA ASN A 610 -31.22 34.53 -54.63
C ASN A 610 -29.90 34.96 -53.84
N VAL A 611 -28.63 35.11 -54.28
CA VAL A 611 -27.93 35.25 -55.59
C VAL A 611 -26.41 34.91 -55.45
N VAL A 612 -25.73 34.55 -56.56
CA VAL A 612 -24.29 34.77 -56.96
C VAL A 612 -23.20 34.99 -55.87
N ARG A 613 -22.03 34.33 -55.80
CA ARG A 613 -21.30 33.26 -56.57
C ARG A 613 -20.16 32.68 -55.66
N HIS A 614 -19.04 32.02 -56.02
CA HIS A 614 -18.28 31.82 -57.28
C HIS A 614 -17.43 30.50 -57.30
N PHE A 615 -16.32 30.47 -58.07
CA PHE A 615 -15.46 29.34 -58.50
C PHE A 615 -14.04 29.41 -57.86
N SER A 616 -13.27 28.35 -57.55
CA SER A 616 -12.87 27.09 -58.27
C SER A 616 -11.81 27.33 -59.38
N PRO A 617 -10.71 26.53 -59.53
CA PRO A 617 -10.65 25.04 -59.68
C PRO A 617 -9.59 24.32 -58.77
N ALA A 618 -9.43 22.99 -58.62
CA ALA A 618 -9.91 21.72 -59.22
C ALA A 618 -8.93 20.97 -60.18
N ARG A 619 -8.48 19.74 -59.81
CA ARG A 619 -8.28 18.53 -60.67
C ARG A 619 -7.65 17.31 -59.94
N LEU A 620 -8.21 16.10 -60.21
CA LEU A 620 -7.61 14.76 -60.53
C LEU A 620 -6.36 14.24 -59.74
N GLN A 621 -6.16 12.93 -59.45
CA GLN A 621 -6.74 11.67 -59.96
C GLN A 621 -6.54 10.50 -58.92
N GLY A 622 -7.22 9.35 -59.07
CA GLY A 622 -7.02 8.11 -58.26
C GLY A 622 -5.87 7.20 -58.77
N PRO A 623 -5.69 5.93 -58.31
CA PRO A 623 -6.62 4.98 -57.65
C PRO A 623 -6.19 4.61 -56.19
N ALA A 624 -6.92 3.85 -55.33
CA ALA A 624 -7.31 2.42 -55.34
C ALA A 624 -6.12 1.44 -55.59
N GLN A 625 -5.99 0.26 -54.97
CA GLN A 625 -6.89 -0.54 -54.11
C GLN A 625 -6.07 -1.66 -53.41
N SER A 626 -6.49 -2.20 -52.25
CA SER A 626 -6.41 -3.65 -51.90
C SER A 626 -6.77 -3.91 -50.42
N THR A 627 -7.60 -4.93 -50.16
CA THR A 627 -7.82 -5.56 -48.85
C THR A 627 -7.24 -6.98 -48.87
N ALA A 628 -6.85 -7.50 -47.70
CA ALA A 628 -6.60 -8.93 -47.52
C ALA A 628 -6.83 -9.32 -46.05
N ASP A 629 -7.89 -10.09 -45.79
CA ASP A 629 -8.17 -10.68 -44.48
C ASP A 629 -7.29 -11.90 -44.21
N SER A 630 -7.11 -12.24 -42.93
CA SER A 630 -7.22 -13.64 -42.47
C SER A 630 -7.36 -13.71 -40.95
N SER A 631 -8.45 -14.31 -40.50
CA SER A 631 -8.65 -14.76 -39.12
C SER A 631 -7.79 -15.98 -38.80
N SER A 632 -7.45 -16.18 -37.53
CA SER A 632 -7.25 -17.53 -36.99
C SER A 632 -8.07 -17.68 -35.71
N SER A 633 -8.88 -18.73 -35.64
CA SER A 633 -9.68 -19.09 -34.47
C SER A 633 -8.91 -20.09 -33.61
N TRP A 634 -8.95 -19.90 -32.30
CA TRP A 634 -8.61 -20.93 -31.33
C TRP A 634 -9.81 -21.15 -30.42
N THR A 635 -10.23 -22.41 -30.31
CA THR A 635 -11.30 -22.84 -29.41
C THR A 635 -10.65 -23.75 -28.38
N GLU A 636 -10.60 -23.29 -27.14
CA GLU A 636 -10.25 -24.14 -25.99
C GLU A 636 -10.98 -23.65 -24.74
N ARG A 637 -11.00 -24.50 -23.70
CA ARG A 637 -12.11 -24.57 -22.74
C ARG A 637 -12.07 -23.54 -21.61
N ASP A 638 -13.25 -23.29 -21.05
CA ASP A 638 -13.49 -22.44 -19.89
C ASP A 638 -12.61 -22.79 -18.67
N GLY A 639 -12.08 -21.73 -18.07
CA GLY A 639 -11.51 -21.70 -16.73
C GLY A 639 -11.43 -20.23 -16.30
N GLY A 640 -11.94 -19.89 -15.12
CA GLY A 640 -12.07 -18.50 -14.67
C GLY A 640 -10.73 -17.77 -14.56
N LEU A 641 -10.41 -16.92 -15.55
CA LEU A 641 -9.15 -16.19 -15.61
C LEU A 641 -9.24 -14.84 -14.89
N VAL A 642 -8.75 -14.80 -13.64
CA VAL A 642 -8.19 -13.57 -13.08
C VAL A 642 -6.96 -13.19 -13.92
N PRO A 643 -6.91 -12.01 -14.56
CA PRO A 643 -5.81 -11.64 -15.46
C PRO A 643 -4.46 -11.58 -14.73
N VAL A 644 -3.43 -12.18 -15.34
CA VAL A 644 -2.06 -12.12 -14.83
C VAL A 644 -1.44 -10.77 -15.19
N TRP A 645 -0.87 -10.08 -14.20
CA TRP A 645 -0.08 -8.88 -14.44
C TRP A 645 1.29 -9.30 -14.98
N SER A 646 1.58 -8.95 -16.23
CA SER A 646 2.89 -9.18 -16.86
C SER A 646 3.16 -8.11 -17.91
N PRO A 647 4.26 -7.34 -17.81
CA PRO A 647 4.65 -6.40 -18.86
C PRO A 647 5.04 -7.17 -20.13
N PRO A 648 4.74 -6.66 -21.33
CA PRO A 648 5.00 -7.37 -22.58
C PRO A 648 6.50 -7.54 -22.81
N ALA A 649 6.94 -8.79 -22.99
CA ALA A 649 8.33 -9.12 -23.28
C ALA A 649 8.71 -8.68 -24.71
N MET A 650 9.37 -7.53 -24.84
CA MET A 650 9.91 -7.07 -26.13
C MET A 650 11.12 -7.93 -26.55
N SER A 651 11.09 -8.38 -27.81
CA SER A 651 12.15 -9.20 -28.41
C SER A 651 13.49 -8.47 -28.48
N SER A 652 14.58 -9.16 -28.14
CA SER A 652 15.94 -8.63 -28.24
C SER A 652 16.33 -8.31 -29.69
N ARG A 653 16.46 -7.02 -30.02
CA ARG A 653 17.33 -6.56 -31.10
C ARG A 653 18.55 -5.87 -30.51
N SER A 654 19.73 -6.39 -30.83
CA SER A 654 21.01 -5.82 -30.46
C SER A 654 21.46 -4.81 -31.51
N GLU A 655 21.53 -3.54 -31.14
CA GLU A 655 22.27 -2.53 -31.91
C GLU A 655 23.48 -2.09 -31.09
N GLN A 656 24.67 -2.25 -31.68
CA GLN A 656 25.93 -1.86 -31.07
C GLN A 656 26.19 -0.39 -31.40
N PHE A 657 26.36 0.45 -30.38
CA PHE A 657 26.95 1.77 -30.58
C PHE A 657 28.39 1.80 -30.06
N VAL A 658 29.23 2.48 -30.84
CA VAL A 658 30.69 2.54 -30.69
C VAL A 658 31.05 3.61 -29.66
N ALA A 659 32.11 3.38 -28.89
CA ALA A 659 32.65 4.36 -27.97
C ALA A 659 33.54 5.37 -28.73
N ASP A 660 33.42 6.66 -28.40
CA ASP A 660 34.37 7.70 -28.78
C ASP A 660 34.98 8.34 -27.52
N ASP A 661 36.31 8.38 -27.47
CA ASP A 661 37.09 8.96 -26.38
C ASP A 661 37.25 10.48 -26.54
N THR A 662 36.69 11.27 -25.62
CA THR A 662 37.16 12.65 -25.39
C THR A 662 37.25 12.93 -23.88
N GLY A 663 38.46 12.79 -23.33
CA GLY A 663 38.72 13.06 -21.92
C GLY A 663 38.88 14.56 -21.61
N ILE A 664 38.30 15.00 -20.49
CA ILE A 664 38.58 16.29 -19.86
C ILE A 664 39.00 16.02 -18.40
N VAL A 665 40.07 16.68 -17.96
CA VAL A 665 40.72 16.52 -16.65
C VAL A 665 40.39 17.72 -15.76
N SER A 666 40.45 17.55 -14.42
CA SER A 666 40.34 18.55 -13.32
C SER A 666 39.07 18.34 -12.48
N SER A 667 39.07 18.37 -11.13
CA SER A 667 40.17 18.36 -10.15
C SER A 667 39.70 17.72 -8.83
N SER A 668 40.63 17.24 -8.01
CA SER A 668 40.36 16.71 -6.67
C SER A 668 40.06 17.81 -5.64
N TYR A 669 39.01 17.63 -4.83
CA TYR A 669 38.87 18.33 -3.54
C TYR A 669 38.58 17.33 -2.41
N LEU A 670 39.61 17.05 -1.62
CA LEU A 670 39.54 16.31 -0.36
C LEU A 670 40.20 17.17 0.74
N GLN A 671 39.42 17.75 1.67
CA GLN A 671 39.80 17.85 3.09
C GLN A 671 38.77 18.57 3.99
N ARG A 672 38.57 18.01 5.19
CA ARG A 672 38.00 18.63 6.42
C ARG A 672 36.48 18.93 6.36
N HIS A 673 35.74 19.01 7.47
CA HIS A 673 36.08 18.85 8.91
C HIS A 673 35.13 17.81 9.57
N PRO A 674 35.55 17.12 10.65
CA PRO A 674 34.62 16.53 11.60
C PRO A 674 34.15 17.61 12.61
N GLN A 675 32.85 17.67 12.91
CA GLN A 675 32.34 18.41 14.07
C GLN A 675 31.39 17.52 14.89
N SER A 676 31.64 17.45 16.19
CA SER A 676 30.78 16.79 17.16
C SER A 676 29.71 17.78 17.62
N HIS A 677 28.48 17.61 17.14
CA HIS A 677 27.34 18.42 17.57
C HIS A 677 26.86 18.00 18.96
N GLN A 678 26.27 18.94 19.69
CA GLN A 678 25.89 18.77 21.09
C GLN A 678 24.71 17.81 21.25
N LEU A 679 24.70 17.09 22.37
CA LEU A 679 23.62 16.17 22.74
C LEU A 679 22.34 16.95 23.02
N ILE A 680 21.28 16.67 22.26
CA ILE A 680 19.89 16.93 22.68
C ILE A 680 19.66 16.16 23.99
N ASN A 681 19.02 16.80 24.98
CA ASN A 681 18.85 16.23 26.31
C ASN A 681 17.61 15.32 26.37
N TRP A 682 17.69 14.16 25.69
CA TRP A 682 16.61 13.17 25.54
C TRP A 682 15.96 12.68 26.84
N ARG A 683 16.56 12.97 28.00
CA ARG A 683 16.01 12.66 29.33
C ARG A 683 14.61 13.21 29.56
N GLN A 684 14.24 14.36 29.00
CA GLN A 684 12.89 14.91 29.19
C GLN A 684 11.80 14.15 28.40
N LEU A 685 12.14 13.58 27.24
CA LEU A 685 11.21 12.75 26.44
C LEU A 685 11.11 11.33 26.99
N SER A 686 12.23 10.73 27.43
CA SER A 686 12.17 9.41 28.07
C SER A 686 11.47 9.45 29.43
N GLN A 687 11.60 10.53 30.21
CA GLN A 687 10.90 10.69 31.50
C GLN A 687 9.38 10.90 31.38
N THR A 688 8.86 11.36 30.23
CA THR A 688 7.41 11.38 29.99
C THR A 688 6.90 10.03 29.50
N MET A 689 7.62 9.34 28.60
CA MET A 689 7.20 8.01 28.13
C MET A 689 7.31 6.91 29.20
N THR A 690 8.41 6.84 29.95
CA THR A 690 8.58 5.80 31.01
C THR A 690 7.63 5.99 32.18
N ARG A 691 7.22 7.22 32.49
CA ARG A 691 6.23 7.49 33.55
C ARG A 691 4.86 6.87 33.27
N ASN A 692 4.42 6.83 32.01
CA ASN A 692 3.15 6.20 31.67
C ASN A 692 3.28 4.67 31.79
N TRP A 693 4.36 4.10 31.24
CA TRP A 693 4.61 2.65 31.26
C TRP A 693 4.79 2.05 32.68
N GLU A 694 5.42 2.80 33.60
CA GLU A 694 5.56 2.38 35.01
C GLU A 694 4.24 2.47 35.81
N VAL A 695 3.26 3.28 35.36
CA VAL A 695 1.95 3.41 36.02
C VAL A 695 1.02 2.25 35.66
N GLU A 696 1.03 1.77 34.41
CA GLU A 696 0.16 0.67 33.96
C GLU A 696 0.49 -0.69 34.61
N ASN A 697 1.75 -0.90 35.03
CA ASN A 697 2.22 -2.20 35.55
C ASN A 697 2.20 -2.30 37.10
N ALA A 698 1.67 -1.29 37.81
CA ALA A 698 1.81 -1.14 39.27
C ALA A 698 0.70 -1.81 40.11
N VAL A 699 0.22 -3.01 39.75
CA VAL A 699 -0.80 -3.73 40.54
C VAL A 699 -0.18 -4.39 41.78
N GLN A 700 -0.28 -3.74 42.94
CA GLN A 700 -0.09 -4.38 44.25
C GLN A 700 -1.43 -4.64 44.95
N PRO A 701 -1.61 -5.81 45.60
CA PRO A 701 -2.87 -6.18 46.25
C PRO A 701 -3.01 -5.50 47.62
N ASN A 702 -3.82 -4.45 47.71
CA ASN A 702 -4.23 -3.89 49.00
C ASN A 702 -5.24 -4.80 49.70
N ALA A 703 -4.90 -5.23 50.91
CA ALA A 703 -5.76 -5.99 51.81
C ALA A 703 -6.28 -5.10 52.97
N ILE A 704 -7.02 -5.73 53.90
CA ILE A 704 -7.51 -5.18 55.19
C ILE A 704 -8.81 -4.37 55.08
N GLY A 705 -9.82 -4.74 55.87
CA GLY A 705 -11.07 -4.00 56.05
C GLY A 705 -12.22 -4.87 56.54
#